data_AF-A0A2T5JFI8-F1
#
_entry.id   AF-A0A2T5JFI8-F1
#
_cell.length_a   1.000
_cell.length_b   1.000
_cell.length_c   1.000
_cell.angle_alpha   90.00
_cell.angle_beta   90.00
_cell.angle_gamma   90.00
#
_symmetry.space_group_name_H-M   'P 1'
#
loop_
_entity.id
_entity.type
_entity.pdbx_description
1 polymer ?
#
loop_
_entity_poly.entity_id
_entity_poly.type
_entity_poly.pdbx_seq_one_letter_code
_entity_poly.pdbx_strand_id
1 'polypeptide(L)'
;MKKTAANHTFLSTCLLCKIGCGIKVDKRHDGKITITGNPDSPVSKGYLCPLGKDIAGLLTPSPANVTPQMRYNRNYPLTTVTSDEAMFRFASVIKSLINRYGADTFSVSLSDRSLVEERHLVNKLRSQLGIGQAPAPAYFDAAALSYQVALGESTPPFKEDDLETADCFVIASSDLSIYHAPLWERIKAIKSLKPITKLIYIGTQQNEISALADIHLQIFPGTEMMLNAAIARALFELELPDEIHDAPEELAALKEYAMYRTIAEGAKLCGVTEADIHHVAACFITAKNIISILGKGLGFGGYNMERNLSFINLHLLTGHAKKKGSGLLIIDDIGLGLEKTGAAEYKKLLLAYKNHLDTFIYDTGLDHLNYTYPPAFSSSRFIRELKENAPKVIWMVQPDAVYSAADEEIIITAMQNARFVVLQNVADNSPFIKYADVILPAASWYEKEGTYMSPSNVLSAVAKLTGSAGGSKTDIELITMLADKLGLKNFRYNSTAEIFNEYNKSVKRAKKVEKLNSATKTKKIYSNINALGAEWLSGQKQQIQVSINYDCYFNTTAPKQKLEEYSFAYITAADAKRYQIRQDDIIEVFNSKHTLLAKVSINEQVKNGVISLPLHLAKDFVFPEAERRQSLLVCNAPAIAFPTCAVQVRKHQKPKQKVLIIGAGSGALAFIKKYREYNVDDEITVFSKEPLPFYNRVLLPEYIAGEAWGKLVTLPETEEEEFGFTMHKGVSVEYINRERKYVIDSNHQEHTYDLLVLGMGSRAFVPPNVPNNCAGIYTIRSKNDVDRLMFQIKPSDKVVVVGAGLVSLEVAGALEEIGAHVTIVVRGSKLMDRQLDVLASELLTEQLRDRNIDIYFEDEIKEFIGAEKISAVFLKSHRTIPCDALIYGVGTVPNIELAKSCGLDCKRGVLVNDVMQTSDPSVFAVGEIVEWQSQMFGIVAAAEQHANVAAAFLNGDATQVYNGTLSANILKVPGTNVCSIGLTQAPPDDAEYQEIVFVDKKYHFYKKCIIHKDRLVGAILIGDKSEIMDFKDWMANDLPLGEKRDKIFRGEGKVSEPVKGALVCSCNSVGEGNLIDKIKSGCTAFADLCKNTGAGTGCGSCRPQVKTILERALV
;
A
#
# COMPACT_ATOMS: atom_id res chain seq x y z
N MET A 1 -32.03 42.66 5.77
CA MET A 1 -32.16 41.29 6.34
C MET A 1 -32.00 40.27 5.22
N LYS A 2 -30.80 39.71 5.02
CA LYS A 2 -30.59 38.59 4.09
C LYS A 2 -31.12 37.33 4.78
N LYS A 3 -32.13 36.67 4.19
CA LYS A 3 -32.59 35.34 4.63
C LYS A 3 -31.38 34.40 4.57
N THR A 4 -30.89 33.96 5.72
CA THR A 4 -29.92 32.87 5.84
C THR A 4 -30.53 31.62 5.23
N ALA A 5 -29.98 31.15 4.10
CA ALA A 5 -30.35 29.88 3.51
C ALA A 5 -30.07 28.75 4.52
N ALA A 6 -31.07 27.91 4.79
CA ALA A 6 -30.96 26.86 5.79
C ALA A 6 -29.95 25.77 5.36
N ASN A 7 -29.12 25.31 6.30
CA ASN A 7 -28.30 24.11 6.11
C ASN A 7 -29.20 22.90 5.86
N HIS A 8 -28.81 22.03 4.92
CA HIS A 8 -29.57 20.81 4.61
C HIS A 8 -28.99 19.63 5.37
N THR A 9 -29.72 19.17 6.39
CA THR A 9 -29.36 18.02 7.22
C THR A 9 -30.19 16.80 6.82
N PHE A 10 -29.54 15.66 6.60
CA PHE A 10 -30.22 14.40 6.26
C PHE A 10 -29.47 13.17 6.80
N LEU A 11 -30.13 12.01 6.79
CA LEU A 11 -29.57 10.74 7.24
C LEU A 11 -29.09 9.91 6.06
N SER A 12 -28.03 9.14 6.26
CA SER A 12 -27.51 8.17 5.29
C SER A 12 -26.83 7.01 6.02
N THR A 13 -26.22 6.09 5.28
CA THR A 13 -25.50 4.93 5.79
C THR A 13 -24.07 4.90 5.26
N CYS A 14 -23.10 4.71 6.14
CA CYS A 14 -21.70 4.55 5.78
C CYS A 14 -21.44 3.16 5.20
N LEU A 15 -20.82 3.11 4.02
CA LEU A 15 -20.48 1.89 3.29
C LEU A 15 -18.96 1.68 3.15
N LEU A 16 -18.15 2.33 4.00
CA LEU A 16 -16.72 2.09 4.02
C LEU A 16 -16.38 0.63 4.41
N CYS A 17 -17.14 0.04 5.33
CA CYS A 17 -17.12 -1.38 5.65
C CYS A 17 -18.53 -1.96 5.63
N LYS A 18 -18.65 -3.29 5.76
CA LYS A 18 -19.92 -4.02 5.70
C LYS A 18 -20.90 -3.80 6.87
N ILE A 19 -20.52 -3.07 7.91
CA ILE A 19 -21.38 -2.88 9.08
C ILE A 19 -22.63 -2.03 8.74
N GLY A 20 -22.48 -1.00 7.91
CA GLY A 20 -23.60 -0.11 7.59
C GLY A 20 -23.95 0.86 8.72
N CYS A 21 -22.98 1.62 9.23
CA CYS A 21 -23.21 2.57 10.33
C CYS A 21 -24.10 3.73 9.87
N GLY A 22 -25.10 4.10 10.67
CA GLY A 22 -25.94 5.26 10.37
C GLY A 22 -25.17 6.56 10.56
N ILE A 23 -25.25 7.45 9.58
CA ILE A 23 -24.61 8.76 9.60
C ILE A 23 -25.63 9.88 9.44
N LYS A 24 -25.34 11.01 10.07
CA LYS A 24 -26.02 12.27 9.88
C LYS A 24 -25.11 13.19 9.08
N VAL A 25 -25.63 13.68 7.97
CA VAL A 25 -24.92 14.50 7.01
C VAL A 25 -25.45 15.92 7.10
N ASP A 26 -24.57 16.86 7.45
CA ASP A 26 -24.85 18.29 7.46
C ASP A 26 -24.15 18.92 6.24
N LYS A 27 -24.94 19.27 5.23
CA LYS A 27 -24.46 19.88 3.99
C LYS A 27 -24.71 21.37 4.00
N ARG A 28 -23.60 22.13 3.98
CA ARG A 28 -23.61 23.59 3.89
C ARG A 28 -23.84 24.04 2.44
N HIS A 29 -24.29 25.27 2.28
CA HIS A 29 -24.53 25.86 0.95
C HIS A 29 -23.24 26.00 0.12
N ASP A 30 -22.09 26.16 0.77
CA ASP A 30 -20.76 26.20 0.13
C ASP A 30 -20.28 24.83 -0.40
N GLY A 31 -21.11 23.78 -0.28
CA GLY A 31 -20.78 22.42 -0.69
C GLY A 31 -20.01 21.62 0.36
N LYS A 32 -19.59 22.25 1.47
CA LYS A 32 -18.88 21.57 2.55
C LYS A 32 -19.82 20.61 3.28
N ILE A 33 -19.36 19.38 3.45
CA ILE A 33 -20.09 18.32 4.14
C ILE A 33 -19.40 18.04 5.48
N THR A 34 -20.18 18.00 6.55
CA THR A 34 -19.74 17.49 7.85
C THR A 34 -20.57 16.26 8.21
N ILE A 35 -19.92 15.24 8.76
CA ILE A 35 -20.55 13.95 9.06
C ILE A 35 -20.43 13.68 10.56
N THR A 36 -21.53 13.28 11.16
CA THR A 36 -21.60 12.79 12.52
C THR A 36 -22.33 11.45 12.55
N GLY A 37 -22.16 10.66 13.61
CA GLY A 37 -22.89 9.40 13.74
C GLY A 37 -24.36 9.66 14.05
N ASN A 38 -25.28 8.88 13.46
CA ASN A 38 -26.70 8.95 13.78
C ASN A 38 -26.98 8.22 15.11
N PRO A 39 -27.37 8.92 16.19
CA PRO A 39 -27.67 8.29 17.48
C PRO A 39 -28.83 7.30 17.42
N ASP A 40 -29.77 7.50 16.49
CA ASP A 40 -30.94 6.66 16.28
C ASP A 40 -30.64 5.45 15.39
N SER A 41 -29.41 5.30 14.89
CA SER A 41 -29.02 4.14 14.09
C SER A 41 -29.16 2.87 14.92
N PRO A 42 -29.93 1.87 14.48
CA PRO A 42 -30.02 0.60 15.20
C PRO A 42 -28.67 -0.14 15.19
N VAL A 43 -27.85 0.06 14.16
CA VAL A 43 -26.55 -0.63 14.01
C VAL A 43 -25.44 0.05 14.81
N SER A 44 -25.32 1.38 14.75
CA SER A 44 -24.16 2.07 15.32
C SER A 44 -24.45 2.94 16.54
N LYS A 45 -25.70 3.29 16.83
CA LYS A 45 -26.09 4.18 17.96
C LYS A 45 -25.24 5.46 18.07
N GLY A 46 -24.81 6.02 16.93
CA GLY A 46 -23.99 7.23 16.86
C GLY A 46 -22.47 7.00 16.89
N TYR A 47 -21.99 5.78 17.13
CA TYR A 47 -20.56 5.46 17.07
C TYR A 47 -20.06 5.38 15.62
N LEU A 48 -18.89 5.97 15.37
CA LEU A 48 -18.17 5.89 14.10
C LEU A 48 -16.69 5.62 14.35
N CYS A 49 -16.07 4.81 13.49
CA CYS A 49 -14.62 4.59 13.49
C CYS A 49 -13.87 5.85 13.00
N PRO A 50 -12.55 5.95 13.16
CA PRO A 50 -11.76 7.08 12.67
C PRO A 50 -12.01 7.41 11.18
N LEU A 51 -12.06 6.38 10.32
CA LEU A 51 -12.39 6.55 8.90
C LEU A 51 -13.81 7.05 8.67
N GLY A 52 -14.77 6.57 9.48
CA GLY A 52 -16.16 7.03 9.41
C GLY A 52 -16.34 8.49 9.82
N LYS A 53 -15.51 8.98 10.75
CA LYS A 53 -15.49 10.40 11.16
C LYS A 53 -14.86 11.30 10.10
N ASP A 54 -13.89 10.79 9.35
CA ASP A 54 -13.17 11.53 8.30
C ASP A 54 -13.68 11.24 6.87
N ILE A 55 -14.92 10.75 6.71
CA ILE A 55 -15.51 10.54 5.37
C ILE A 55 -15.43 11.82 4.54
N ALA A 56 -15.60 12.99 5.15
CA ALA A 56 -15.53 14.28 4.46
C ALA A 56 -14.16 14.52 3.77
N GLY A 57 -13.06 14.07 4.37
CA GLY A 57 -11.72 14.09 3.76
C GLY A 57 -11.58 13.11 2.59
N LEU A 58 -12.40 12.06 2.55
CA LEU A 58 -12.46 11.05 1.48
C LEU A 58 -13.39 11.45 0.31
N LEU A 59 -14.16 12.53 0.44
CA LEU A 59 -15.10 12.99 -0.60
C LEU A 59 -14.43 13.72 -1.77
N THR A 60 -13.10 13.89 -1.76
CA THR A 60 -12.38 14.43 -2.93
C THR A 60 -12.47 13.46 -4.11
N PRO A 61 -12.93 13.90 -5.28
CA PRO A 61 -13.02 13.04 -6.46
C PRO A 61 -11.63 12.52 -6.84
N SER A 62 -11.52 11.22 -7.08
CA SER A 62 -10.29 10.61 -7.62
C SER A 62 -10.11 11.08 -9.08
N PRO A 63 -9.00 11.76 -9.43
CA PRO A 63 -8.82 12.32 -10.78
C PRO A 63 -8.51 11.28 -11.89
N ALA A 64 -8.21 10.02 -11.54
CA ALA A 64 -7.27 9.25 -12.37
C ALA A 64 -7.87 8.49 -13.58
N ASN A 65 -9.15 8.11 -13.63
CA ASN A 65 -9.74 7.57 -14.88
C ASN A 65 -11.25 7.65 -14.85
N VAL A 66 -11.78 8.83 -15.14
CA VAL A 66 -13.22 9.07 -15.10
C VAL A 66 -13.92 8.79 -16.44
N THR A 67 -13.15 8.35 -17.44
CA THR A 67 -13.63 7.96 -18.76
C THR A 67 -13.51 6.45 -18.97
N PRO A 68 -14.52 5.78 -19.56
CA PRO A 68 -14.45 4.37 -19.95
C PRO A 68 -13.24 4.08 -20.83
N GLN A 69 -12.67 2.88 -20.68
CA GLN A 69 -11.55 2.42 -21.48
C GLN A 69 -11.86 1.03 -22.05
N MET A 70 -11.33 0.74 -23.24
CA MET A 70 -11.40 -0.59 -23.82
C MET A 70 -10.18 -0.92 -24.67
N ARG A 71 -9.99 -2.20 -24.94
CA ARG A 71 -9.04 -2.69 -25.94
C ARG A 71 -9.69 -3.74 -26.83
N TYR A 72 -9.32 -3.75 -28.11
CA TYR A 72 -9.87 -4.70 -29.08
C TYR A 72 -9.26 -6.10 -28.93
N ASN A 73 -8.04 -6.18 -28.41
CA ASN A 73 -7.32 -7.40 -28.11
C ASN A 73 -6.37 -7.14 -26.93
N ARG A 74 -6.13 -8.16 -26.10
CA ARG A 74 -5.32 -8.09 -24.88
C ARG A 74 -3.90 -7.58 -25.07
N ASN A 75 -3.33 -7.76 -26.26
CA ASN A 75 -1.99 -7.29 -26.61
C ASN A 75 -1.94 -5.80 -27.00
N TYR A 76 -3.09 -5.12 -27.13
CA TYR A 76 -3.15 -3.68 -27.40
C TYR A 76 -3.34 -2.88 -26.10
N PRO A 77 -2.84 -1.64 -26.04
CA PRO A 77 -3.10 -0.76 -24.91
C PRO A 77 -4.59 -0.44 -24.77
N LEU A 78 -5.02 -0.15 -23.54
CA LEU A 78 -6.34 0.41 -23.26
C LEU A 78 -6.44 1.81 -23.88
N THR A 79 -7.56 2.09 -24.56
CA THR A 79 -7.85 3.39 -25.15
C THR A 79 -9.15 3.93 -24.57
N THR A 80 -9.21 5.24 -24.35
CA THR A 80 -10.41 5.94 -23.90
C THR A 80 -11.52 5.84 -24.93
N VAL A 81 -12.74 5.55 -24.46
CA VAL A 81 -13.96 5.42 -25.26
C VAL A 81 -15.18 5.97 -24.54
N THR A 82 -16.28 6.14 -25.26
CA THR A 82 -17.55 6.53 -24.64
C THR A 82 -18.22 5.35 -23.91
N SER A 83 -19.08 5.64 -22.93
CA SER A 83 -19.84 4.60 -22.22
C SER A 83 -20.73 3.80 -23.17
N ASP A 84 -21.27 4.44 -24.22
CA ASP A 84 -22.11 3.80 -25.22
C ASP A 84 -21.33 2.80 -26.09
N GLU A 85 -20.13 3.16 -26.53
CA GLU A 85 -19.26 2.25 -27.30
C GLU A 85 -18.84 1.04 -26.46
N ALA A 86 -18.41 1.28 -25.22
CA ALA A 86 -18.03 0.22 -24.28
C ALA A 86 -19.21 -0.74 -24.01
N MET A 87 -20.41 -0.21 -23.74
CA MET A 87 -21.63 -1.00 -23.51
C MET A 87 -22.09 -1.75 -24.76
N PHE A 88 -22.02 -1.14 -25.94
CA PHE A 88 -22.35 -1.81 -27.19
C PHE A 88 -21.42 -2.99 -27.44
N ARG A 89 -20.10 -2.80 -27.25
CA ARG A 89 -19.12 -3.88 -27.34
C ARG A 89 -19.41 -5.00 -26.34
N PHE A 90 -19.67 -4.63 -25.09
CA PHE A 90 -19.96 -5.59 -24.03
C PHE A 90 -21.19 -6.45 -24.34
N ALA A 91 -22.32 -5.82 -24.67
CA ALA A 91 -23.56 -6.51 -25.04
C ALA A 91 -23.38 -7.41 -26.27
N SER A 92 -22.65 -6.94 -27.29
CA SER A 92 -22.40 -7.70 -28.52
C SER A 92 -21.59 -8.96 -28.26
N VAL A 93 -20.56 -8.87 -27.42
CA VAL A 93 -19.71 -10.02 -27.06
C VAL A 93 -20.47 -11.02 -26.20
N ILE A 94 -21.22 -10.56 -25.18
CA ILE A 94 -22.09 -11.42 -24.38
C ILE A 94 -23.06 -12.18 -25.29
N LYS A 95 -23.81 -11.47 -26.13
CA LYS A 95 -24.82 -12.06 -27.03
C LYS A 95 -24.20 -13.11 -27.96
N SER A 96 -23.04 -12.79 -28.54
CA SER A 96 -22.33 -13.72 -29.42
C SER A 96 -21.87 -14.99 -28.69
N LEU A 97 -21.30 -14.85 -27.48
CA LEU A 97 -20.78 -15.98 -26.73
C LEU A 97 -21.89 -16.83 -26.11
N ILE A 98 -22.97 -16.21 -25.61
CA ILE A 98 -24.16 -16.93 -25.13
C ILE A 98 -24.79 -17.72 -26.27
N ASN A 99 -24.96 -17.14 -27.46
CA ASN A 99 -25.52 -17.85 -28.62
C ASN A 99 -24.68 -19.04 -29.05
N ARG A 100 -23.36 -18.96 -28.89
CA ARG A 100 -22.42 -20.01 -29.32
C ARG A 100 -22.19 -21.11 -28.28
N TYR A 101 -22.24 -20.76 -27.00
CA TYR A 101 -21.76 -21.62 -25.91
C TYR A 101 -22.77 -21.82 -24.78
N GLY A 102 -23.95 -21.21 -24.87
CA GLY A 102 -24.97 -21.24 -23.82
C GLY A 102 -24.82 -20.12 -22.80
N ALA A 103 -25.91 -19.84 -22.07
CA ALA A 103 -25.99 -18.76 -21.09
C ALA A 103 -25.00 -18.91 -19.92
N ASP A 104 -24.66 -20.15 -19.56
CA ASP A 104 -23.74 -20.47 -18.46
C ASP A 104 -22.26 -20.09 -18.74
N THR A 105 -21.97 -19.55 -19.92
CA THR A 105 -20.64 -19.02 -20.26
C THR A 105 -20.38 -17.62 -19.71
N PHE A 106 -21.43 -16.92 -19.28
CA PHE A 106 -21.36 -15.56 -18.77
C PHE A 106 -21.47 -15.53 -17.24
N SER A 107 -20.46 -14.94 -16.62
CA SER A 107 -20.29 -14.87 -15.18
C SER A 107 -20.28 -13.41 -14.70
N VAL A 108 -21.05 -13.11 -13.66
CA VAL A 108 -21.13 -11.78 -13.02
C VAL A 108 -20.90 -11.90 -11.52
N SER A 109 -20.04 -11.04 -10.99
CA SER A 109 -19.73 -10.92 -9.56
C SER A 109 -20.02 -9.49 -9.08
N LEU A 110 -20.68 -9.40 -7.92
CA LEU A 110 -21.05 -8.16 -7.24
C LEU A 110 -20.27 -8.03 -5.93
N SER A 111 -19.95 -6.79 -5.55
CA SER A 111 -19.44 -6.45 -4.21
C SER A 111 -20.40 -6.88 -3.10
N ASP A 112 -19.87 -7.10 -1.89
CA ASP A 112 -20.68 -7.22 -0.67
C ASP A 112 -21.32 -5.88 -0.23
N ARG A 113 -20.85 -4.75 -0.76
CA ARG A 113 -21.39 -3.40 -0.55
C ARG A 113 -22.44 -2.98 -1.56
N SER A 114 -22.72 -3.80 -2.58
CA SER A 114 -23.75 -3.49 -3.56
C SER A 114 -25.11 -3.29 -2.90
N LEU A 115 -25.82 -2.28 -3.36
CA LEU A 115 -27.15 -1.91 -2.89
C LEU A 115 -28.17 -3.00 -3.28
N VAL A 116 -29.27 -3.07 -2.54
CA VAL A 116 -30.35 -4.05 -2.75
C VAL A 116 -30.89 -3.97 -4.18
N GLU A 117 -31.03 -2.75 -4.71
CA GLU A 117 -31.54 -2.47 -6.04
C GLU A 117 -30.59 -2.96 -7.13
N GLU A 118 -29.28 -2.74 -6.96
CA GLU A 118 -28.23 -3.22 -7.87
C GLU A 118 -28.23 -4.75 -7.95
N ARG A 119 -28.31 -5.41 -6.80
CA ARG A 119 -28.40 -6.88 -6.69
C ARG A 119 -29.66 -7.41 -7.38
N HIS A 120 -30.82 -6.78 -7.12
CA HIS A 120 -32.08 -7.15 -7.75
C HIS A 120 -32.00 -7.06 -9.28
N LEU A 121 -31.44 -5.97 -9.82
CA LEU A 121 -31.31 -5.79 -11.27
C LEU A 121 -30.36 -6.79 -11.91
N VAL A 122 -29.20 -7.08 -11.28
CA VAL A 122 -28.30 -8.12 -11.79
C VAL A 122 -28.95 -9.50 -11.75
N ASN A 123 -29.68 -9.84 -10.70
CA ASN A 123 -30.40 -11.11 -10.62
C ASN A 123 -31.52 -11.21 -11.66
N LYS A 124 -32.25 -10.13 -11.89
CA LYS A 124 -33.23 -10.01 -12.97
C LYS A 124 -32.59 -10.20 -14.35
N LEU A 125 -31.43 -9.58 -14.57
CA LEU A 125 -30.65 -9.70 -15.81
C LEU A 125 -30.22 -11.14 -16.04
N ARG A 126 -29.66 -11.79 -15.01
CA ARG A 126 -29.26 -13.21 -15.06
C ARG A 126 -30.43 -14.11 -15.43
N SER A 127 -31.59 -13.89 -14.79
CA SER A 127 -32.80 -14.66 -15.06
C SER A 127 -33.25 -14.52 -16.52
N GLN A 128 -33.31 -13.28 -17.06
CA GLN A 128 -33.74 -13.06 -18.44
C GLN A 128 -32.74 -13.57 -19.49
N LEU A 129 -31.45 -13.62 -19.15
CA LEU A 129 -30.42 -14.21 -20.01
C LEU A 129 -30.33 -15.74 -19.89
N GLY A 130 -31.10 -16.36 -18.98
CA GLY A 130 -31.09 -17.81 -18.77
C GLY A 130 -29.83 -18.33 -18.10
N ILE A 131 -29.08 -17.47 -17.38
CA ILE A 131 -27.84 -17.84 -16.69
C ILE A 131 -28.21 -18.65 -15.44
N GLY A 132 -27.95 -19.96 -15.46
CA GLY A 132 -28.35 -20.89 -14.41
C GLY A 132 -27.19 -21.45 -13.58
N GLN A 133 -26.13 -21.92 -14.25
CA GLN A 133 -25.00 -22.65 -13.65
C GLN A 133 -23.64 -21.97 -13.79
N ALA A 134 -23.55 -20.80 -14.43
CA ALA A 134 -22.26 -20.12 -14.60
C ALA A 134 -21.55 -19.95 -13.24
N PRO A 135 -20.33 -20.47 -13.07
CA PRO A 135 -19.52 -20.20 -11.89
C PRO A 135 -19.25 -18.70 -11.85
N ALA A 136 -20.01 -18.00 -11.00
CA ALA A 136 -19.72 -16.64 -10.59
C ALA A 136 -18.61 -16.71 -9.55
N PRO A 137 -17.61 -15.81 -9.55
CA PRO A 137 -16.86 -15.44 -8.34
C PRO A 137 -17.83 -14.84 -7.32
N ALA A 138 -18.75 -15.68 -6.86
CA ALA A 138 -19.75 -15.46 -5.87
C ALA A 138 -19.27 -16.31 -4.71
N TYR A 139 -18.70 -15.63 -3.75
CA TYR A 139 -18.14 -16.17 -2.54
C TYR A 139 -19.06 -17.21 -1.89
N PHE A 140 -18.51 -18.35 -1.49
CA PHE A 140 -19.20 -19.33 -0.67
C PHE A 140 -19.46 -18.72 0.71
N ASP A 141 -20.72 -18.44 1.03
CA ASP A 141 -21.10 -17.89 2.34
C ASP A 141 -21.26 -19.01 3.37
N ALA A 142 -20.15 -19.35 4.04
CA ALA A 142 -20.13 -20.34 5.11
C ALA A 142 -21.04 -19.94 6.29
N ALA A 143 -21.30 -18.65 6.50
CA ALA A 143 -22.13 -18.16 7.60
C ALA A 143 -23.62 -18.42 7.32
N ALA A 144 -24.12 -18.00 6.16
CA ALA A 144 -25.51 -18.24 5.74
C ALA A 144 -25.84 -19.74 5.70
N LEU A 145 -24.93 -20.55 5.15
CA LEU A 145 -25.11 -22.00 5.09
C LEU A 145 -25.14 -22.64 6.49
N SER A 146 -24.32 -22.16 7.42
CA SER A 146 -24.30 -22.67 8.80
C SER A 146 -25.63 -22.41 9.51
N TYR A 147 -26.19 -21.21 9.37
CA TYR A 147 -27.53 -20.92 9.89
C TYR A 147 -28.60 -21.77 9.21
N GLN A 148 -28.53 -21.92 7.88
CA GLN A 148 -29.51 -22.68 7.13
C GLN A 148 -29.52 -24.15 7.54
N VAL A 149 -28.35 -24.73 7.81
CA VAL A 149 -28.19 -26.12 8.26
C VAL A 149 -28.66 -26.32 9.70
N ALA A 150 -28.26 -25.46 10.64
CA ALA A 150 -28.58 -25.64 12.05
C ALA A 150 -29.97 -25.12 12.46
N LEU A 151 -30.40 -23.99 11.89
CA LEU A 151 -31.59 -23.24 12.32
C LEU A 151 -32.73 -23.23 11.30
N GLY A 152 -32.48 -23.72 10.08
CA GLY A 152 -33.45 -23.77 8.99
C GLY A 152 -33.66 -22.44 8.25
N GLU A 153 -32.88 -21.41 8.60
CA GLU A 153 -32.95 -20.04 8.07
C GLU A 153 -31.53 -19.58 7.72
N SER A 154 -31.32 -18.90 6.60
CA SER A 154 -30.00 -18.38 6.20
C SER A 154 -29.57 -17.09 6.90
N THR A 155 -30.29 -16.67 7.95
CA THR A 155 -30.09 -15.40 8.62
C THR A 155 -29.64 -15.59 10.07
N PRO A 156 -28.77 -14.71 10.60
CA PRO A 156 -28.40 -14.75 11.99
C PRO A 156 -29.62 -14.63 12.90
N PRO A 157 -29.72 -15.44 13.96
CA PRO A 157 -30.73 -15.31 15.01
C PRO A 157 -30.36 -14.19 15.99
N PHE A 158 -29.92 -13.04 15.47
CA PHE A 158 -29.42 -11.90 16.23
C PHE A 158 -30.10 -10.63 15.73
N LYS A 159 -30.49 -9.76 16.66
CA LYS A 159 -30.90 -8.38 16.35
C LYS A 159 -30.02 -7.41 17.08
N GLU A 160 -29.77 -6.25 16.46
CA GLU A 160 -28.92 -5.21 17.04
C GLU A 160 -29.38 -4.71 18.42
N ASP A 161 -30.69 -4.69 18.68
CA ASP A 161 -31.27 -4.29 19.97
C ASP A 161 -31.10 -5.37 21.07
N ASP A 162 -30.69 -6.59 20.70
CA ASP A 162 -30.43 -7.65 21.69
C ASP A 162 -29.13 -7.34 22.47
N LEU A 163 -28.19 -6.57 21.88
CA LEU A 163 -26.90 -6.20 22.49
C LEU A 163 -27.09 -5.59 23.89
N GLU A 164 -28.00 -4.64 24.03
CA GLU A 164 -28.23 -3.92 25.29
C GLU A 164 -28.84 -4.82 26.39
N THR A 165 -29.39 -5.98 26.02
CA THR A 165 -29.98 -6.95 26.94
C THR A 165 -29.09 -8.14 27.27
N ALA A 166 -27.90 -8.24 26.65
CA ALA A 166 -26.97 -9.32 26.88
C ALA A 166 -26.30 -9.22 28.26
N ASP A 167 -26.22 -10.37 28.93
CA ASP A 167 -25.53 -10.54 30.21
C ASP A 167 -24.17 -11.25 30.02
N CYS A 168 -23.93 -11.83 28.84
CA CYS A 168 -22.66 -12.41 28.45
C CYS A 168 -22.38 -12.17 26.95
N PHE A 169 -21.17 -11.72 26.63
CA PHE A 169 -20.63 -11.60 25.29
C PHE A 169 -19.52 -12.64 25.06
N VAL A 170 -19.54 -13.30 23.92
CA VAL A 170 -18.44 -14.16 23.45
C VAL A 170 -17.94 -13.64 22.12
N ILE A 171 -16.73 -13.07 22.09
CA ILE A 171 -16.11 -12.59 20.87
C ILE A 171 -15.02 -13.60 20.47
N ALA A 172 -15.12 -14.20 19.28
CA ALA A 172 -14.13 -15.18 18.83
C ALA A 172 -13.58 -14.83 17.44
N SER A 173 -12.27 -15.01 17.28
CA SER A 173 -11.57 -14.92 15.99
C SER A 173 -11.77 -13.57 15.28
N SER A 174 -12.00 -12.49 16.04
CA SER A 174 -12.17 -11.13 15.52
C SER A 174 -11.60 -10.10 16.49
N ASP A 175 -10.79 -9.17 15.98
CA ASP A 175 -10.50 -7.94 16.72
C ASP A 175 -11.51 -6.86 16.35
N LEU A 176 -12.64 -6.84 17.05
CA LEU A 176 -13.68 -5.84 16.84
C LEU A 176 -13.17 -4.41 17.04
N SER A 177 -12.12 -4.15 17.84
CA SER A 177 -11.59 -2.79 18.03
C SER A 177 -11.01 -2.21 16.74
N ILE A 178 -10.57 -3.09 15.84
CA ILE A 178 -9.97 -2.75 14.55
C ILE A 178 -11.00 -2.91 13.42
N TYR A 179 -11.54 -4.12 13.25
CA TYR A 179 -12.36 -4.46 12.07
C TYR A 179 -13.77 -3.90 12.16
N HIS A 180 -14.31 -3.78 13.39
CA HIS A 180 -15.71 -3.46 13.65
C HIS A 180 -15.86 -2.48 14.83
N ALA A 181 -15.02 -1.43 14.84
CA ALA A 181 -14.89 -0.52 15.98
C ALA A 181 -16.23 0.04 16.53
N PRO A 182 -17.24 0.37 15.70
CA PRO A 182 -18.54 0.83 16.23
C PRO A 182 -19.26 -0.21 17.09
N LEU A 183 -19.16 -1.50 16.73
CA LEU A 183 -19.73 -2.59 17.52
C LEU A 183 -18.95 -2.79 18.83
N TRP A 184 -17.62 -2.66 18.77
CA TRP A 184 -16.77 -2.70 19.96
C TRP A 184 -17.09 -1.57 20.95
N GLU A 185 -17.21 -0.33 20.47
CA GLU A 185 -17.56 0.82 21.32
C GLU A 185 -18.94 0.64 21.99
N ARG A 186 -19.92 0.03 21.30
CA ARG A 186 -21.21 -0.32 21.92
C ARG A 186 -21.06 -1.35 23.04
N ILE A 187 -20.31 -2.43 22.81
CA ILE A 187 -20.08 -3.49 23.82
C ILE A 187 -19.34 -2.92 25.04
N LYS A 188 -18.33 -2.09 24.81
CA LYS A 188 -17.56 -1.38 25.84
C LYS A 188 -18.46 -0.45 26.67
N ALA A 189 -19.34 0.31 26.02
CA ALA A 189 -20.34 1.13 26.71
C ALA A 189 -21.31 0.28 27.55
N ILE A 190 -21.79 -0.85 27.02
CA ILE A 190 -22.68 -1.78 27.75
C ILE A 190 -21.97 -2.33 28.99
N LYS A 191 -20.74 -2.83 28.86
CA LYS A 191 -19.96 -3.35 29.99
C LYS A 191 -19.64 -2.27 31.03
N SER A 192 -19.41 -1.03 30.60
CA SER A 192 -19.23 0.10 31.52
C SER A 192 -20.50 0.44 32.30
N LEU A 193 -21.67 0.40 31.65
CA LEU A 193 -22.97 0.65 32.29
C LEU A 193 -23.47 -0.54 33.14
N LYS A 194 -23.12 -1.76 32.74
CA LYS A 194 -23.47 -3.02 33.41
C LYS A 194 -22.19 -3.85 33.66
N PRO A 195 -21.40 -3.52 34.70
CA PRO A 195 -20.14 -4.23 34.97
C PRO A 195 -20.28 -5.74 35.25
N ILE A 196 -21.50 -6.20 35.58
CA ILE A 196 -21.80 -7.62 35.77
C ILE A 196 -21.81 -8.41 34.45
N THR A 197 -21.99 -7.73 33.31
CA THR A 197 -22.01 -8.37 31.99
C THR A 197 -20.65 -9.01 31.71
N LYS A 198 -20.67 -10.33 31.49
CA LYS A 198 -19.47 -11.11 31.20
C LYS A 198 -18.99 -10.89 29.78
N LEU A 199 -17.69 -10.84 29.57
CA LEU A 199 -17.02 -10.73 28.29
C LEU A 199 -15.96 -11.83 28.17
N ILE A 200 -16.18 -12.74 27.24
CA ILE A 200 -15.28 -13.83 26.89
C ILE A 200 -14.66 -13.49 25.54
N TYR A 201 -13.34 -13.49 25.48
CA TYR A 201 -12.59 -13.31 24.24
C TYR A 201 -11.82 -14.56 23.88
N ILE A 202 -11.98 -15.05 22.65
CA ILE A 202 -11.29 -16.23 22.10
C ILE A 202 -10.47 -15.75 20.90
N GLY A 203 -9.15 -15.74 21.04
CA GLY A 203 -8.25 -15.17 20.04
C GLY A 203 -6.84 -15.74 20.15
N THR A 204 -5.97 -15.35 19.22
CA THR A 204 -4.54 -15.76 19.24
C THR A 204 -3.65 -14.67 19.83
N GLN A 205 -4.17 -13.44 19.94
CA GLN A 205 -3.42 -12.24 20.30
C GLN A 205 -4.06 -11.50 21.46
N GLN A 206 -3.20 -10.82 22.23
CA GLN A 206 -3.62 -9.84 23.22
C GLN A 206 -3.87 -8.50 22.53
N ASN A 207 -5.03 -7.92 22.80
CA ASN A 207 -5.50 -6.65 22.25
C ASN A 207 -6.42 -5.93 23.26
N GLU A 208 -7.04 -4.83 22.82
CA GLU A 208 -7.96 -4.04 23.66
C GLU A 208 -9.11 -4.91 24.20
N ILE A 209 -9.61 -5.86 23.41
CA ILE A 209 -10.70 -6.76 23.81
C ILE A 209 -10.24 -7.69 24.92
N SER A 210 -9.08 -8.33 24.77
CA SER A 210 -8.53 -9.22 25.80
C SER A 210 -8.25 -8.49 27.12
N ALA A 211 -7.86 -7.21 27.06
CA ALA A 211 -7.58 -6.41 28.24
C ALA A 211 -8.85 -6.08 29.04
N LEU A 212 -10.00 -6.01 28.36
CA LEU A 212 -11.32 -5.77 28.97
C LEU A 212 -12.10 -7.06 29.26
N ALA A 213 -11.67 -8.21 28.73
CA ALA A 213 -12.34 -9.49 28.85
C ALA A 213 -12.22 -10.04 30.29
N ASP A 214 -13.30 -10.63 30.80
CA ASP A 214 -13.26 -11.37 32.07
C ASP A 214 -12.56 -12.71 31.90
N ILE A 215 -12.68 -13.29 30.70
CA ILE A 215 -12.00 -14.53 30.31
C ILE A 215 -11.38 -14.32 28.93
N HIS A 216 -10.06 -14.43 28.85
CA HIS A 216 -9.33 -14.44 27.57
C HIS A 216 -8.78 -15.84 27.32
N LEU A 217 -9.36 -16.53 26.35
CA LEU A 217 -8.85 -17.80 25.82
C LEU A 217 -7.88 -17.50 24.68
N GLN A 218 -6.61 -17.32 25.03
CA GLN A 218 -5.56 -17.20 24.02
C GLN A 218 -5.26 -18.60 23.45
N ILE A 219 -5.91 -18.99 22.36
CA ILE A 219 -5.82 -20.35 21.80
C ILE A 219 -4.71 -20.48 20.75
N PHE A 220 -4.30 -21.73 20.50
CA PHE A 220 -3.55 -22.04 19.29
C PHE A 220 -4.43 -21.87 18.05
N PRO A 221 -3.93 -21.19 16.99
CA PRO A 221 -4.67 -21.01 15.75
C PRO A 221 -5.25 -22.34 15.19
N GLY A 222 -6.54 -22.35 14.84
CA GLY A 222 -7.24 -23.50 14.26
C GLY A 222 -7.78 -24.54 15.25
N THR A 223 -7.74 -24.24 16.55
CA THR A 223 -8.21 -25.16 17.60
C THR A 223 -9.63 -24.85 18.12
N GLU A 224 -10.35 -23.89 17.52
CA GLU A 224 -11.68 -23.47 17.99
C GLU A 224 -12.69 -24.61 18.10
N MET A 225 -12.72 -25.52 17.13
CA MET A 225 -13.64 -26.66 17.15
C MET A 225 -13.34 -27.61 18.31
N MET A 226 -12.06 -27.78 18.64
CA MET A 226 -11.61 -28.60 19.78
C MET A 226 -11.98 -27.92 21.09
N LEU A 227 -11.82 -26.61 21.18
CA LEU A 227 -12.25 -25.82 22.33
C LEU A 227 -13.75 -25.96 22.53
N ASN A 228 -14.56 -25.79 21.48
CA ASN A 228 -16.01 -25.90 21.56
C ASN A 228 -16.48 -27.32 21.91
N ALA A 229 -15.78 -28.36 21.45
CA ALA A 229 -16.04 -29.74 21.87
C ALA A 229 -15.78 -29.94 23.38
N ALA A 230 -14.68 -29.39 23.90
CA ALA A 230 -14.35 -29.46 25.32
C ALA A 230 -15.33 -28.64 26.19
N ILE A 231 -15.77 -27.48 25.72
CA ILE A 231 -16.83 -26.69 26.37
C ILE A 231 -18.14 -27.48 26.36
N ALA A 232 -18.52 -28.09 25.23
CA ALA A 232 -19.72 -28.92 25.15
C ALA A 232 -19.67 -30.11 26.11
N ARG A 233 -18.50 -30.75 26.27
CA ARG A 233 -18.29 -31.79 27.27
C ARG A 233 -18.51 -31.26 28.69
N ALA A 234 -17.89 -30.13 29.03
CA ALA A 234 -18.09 -29.50 30.34
C ALA A 234 -19.57 -29.16 30.57
N LEU A 235 -20.29 -28.71 29.54
CA LEU A 235 -21.74 -28.47 29.61
C LEU A 235 -22.57 -29.74 29.80
N PHE A 236 -22.12 -30.91 29.33
CA PHE A 236 -22.80 -32.20 29.58
C PHE A 236 -22.47 -32.80 30.95
N GLU A 237 -21.29 -32.48 31.50
CA GLU A 237 -20.90 -32.85 32.86
C GLU A 237 -21.60 -31.97 33.91
N LEU A 238 -21.97 -30.75 33.52
CA LEU A 238 -22.93 -29.89 34.22
C LEU A 238 -24.36 -30.31 33.82
N GLU A 239 -25.32 -30.33 34.73
CA GLU A 239 -26.69 -30.73 34.38
C GLU A 239 -27.31 -29.73 33.38
N LEU A 240 -27.65 -30.18 32.17
CA LEU A 240 -28.28 -29.35 31.14
C LEU A 240 -29.74 -29.01 31.51
N PRO A 241 -30.29 -27.87 31.06
CA PRO A 241 -31.69 -27.53 31.32
C PRO A 241 -32.68 -28.51 30.63
N ASP A 242 -33.74 -28.92 31.35
CA ASP A 242 -34.69 -29.98 30.94
C ASP A 242 -35.49 -29.69 29.64
N GLU A 243 -35.59 -28.44 29.20
CA GLU A 243 -36.61 -27.98 28.22
C GLU A 243 -36.13 -27.89 26.75
N ILE A 244 -34.92 -28.36 26.42
CA ILE A 244 -34.22 -27.85 25.22
C ILE A 244 -34.32 -28.76 23.96
N HIS A 245 -34.71 -30.03 24.06
CA HIS A 245 -34.38 -31.02 23.01
C HIS A 245 -35.57 -31.69 22.30
N ASP A 246 -35.93 -31.18 21.10
CA ASP A 246 -36.87 -31.82 20.16
C ASP A 246 -36.17 -32.85 19.21
N ALA A 247 -34.90 -33.20 19.47
CA ALA A 247 -34.02 -33.98 18.57
C ALA A 247 -33.03 -34.88 19.34
N PRO A 248 -33.48 -36.03 19.89
CA PRO A 248 -32.70 -36.84 20.82
C PRO A 248 -31.53 -37.61 20.18
N GLU A 249 -31.64 -38.02 18.92
CA GLU A 249 -30.58 -38.76 18.22
C GLU A 249 -29.35 -37.88 17.94
N GLU A 250 -29.57 -36.66 17.47
CA GLU A 250 -28.50 -35.71 17.20
C GLU A 250 -27.82 -35.20 18.47
N LEU A 251 -28.57 -35.04 19.57
CA LEU A 251 -28.01 -34.71 20.88
C LEU A 251 -27.11 -35.83 21.40
N ALA A 252 -27.55 -37.09 21.27
CA ALA A 252 -26.76 -38.25 21.67
C ALA A 252 -25.43 -38.33 20.90
N ALA A 253 -25.47 -38.07 19.59
CA ALA A 253 -24.27 -38.10 18.75
C ALA A 253 -23.33 -36.89 19.02
N LEU A 254 -23.86 -35.70 19.35
CA LEU A 254 -23.03 -34.59 19.82
C LEU A 254 -22.39 -34.90 21.19
N LYS A 255 -23.13 -35.55 22.10
CA LYS A 255 -22.62 -35.99 23.40
C LYS A 255 -21.49 -37.01 23.23
N GLU A 256 -21.67 -37.98 22.34
CA GLU A 256 -20.62 -38.95 21.99
C GLU A 256 -19.36 -38.25 21.48
N TYR A 257 -19.51 -37.31 20.53
CA TYR A 257 -18.40 -36.51 20.02
C TYR A 257 -17.69 -35.70 21.10
N ALA A 258 -18.43 -35.01 21.96
CA ALA A 258 -17.87 -34.21 23.05
C ALA A 258 -17.15 -35.08 24.09
N MET A 259 -17.67 -36.27 24.38
CA MET A 259 -17.09 -37.21 25.35
C MET A 259 -15.87 -37.97 24.82
N TYR A 260 -15.63 -37.94 23.51
CA TYR A 260 -14.50 -38.62 22.86
C TYR A 260 -13.13 -38.22 23.43
N ARG A 261 -12.96 -36.96 23.83
CA ARG A 261 -11.75 -36.45 24.51
C ARG A 261 -12.05 -35.92 25.88
N THR A 262 -11.08 -36.02 26.78
CA THR A 262 -11.13 -35.38 28.10
C THR A 262 -10.98 -33.86 28.00
N ILE A 263 -11.47 -33.13 29.00
CA ILE A 263 -11.28 -31.68 29.11
C ILE A 263 -9.78 -31.34 29.17
N ALA A 264 -8.99 -32.14 29.91
CA ALA A 264 -7.53 -32.01 29.99
C ALA A 264 -6.85 -32.10 28.61
N GLU A 265 -7.25 -33.08 27.78
CA GLU A 265 -6.72 -33.20 26.41
C GLU A 265 -7.13 -32.02 25.53
N GLY A 266 -8.39 -31.58 25.63
CA GLY A 266 -8.89 -30.40 24.92
C GLY A 266 -8.14 -29.11 25.31
N ALA A 267 -7.97 -28.87 26.60
CA ALA A 267 -7.22 -27.75 27.16
C ALA A 267 -5.79 -27.70 26.63
N LYS A 268 -5.10 -28.84 26.67
CA LYS A 268 -3.73 -28.98 26.15
C LYS A 268 -3.65 -28.69 24.64
N LEU A 269 -4.57 -29.23 23.84
CA LEU A 269 -4.59 -29.02 22.39
C LEU A 269 -4.84 -27.56 22.02
N CYS A 270 -5.71 -26.87 22.77
CA CYS A 270 -6.03 -25.47 22.53
C CYS A 270 -5.01 -24.50 23.16
N GLY A 271 -4.16 -24.98 24.07
CA GLY A 271 -3.20 -24.16 24.80
C GLY A 271 -3.84 -23.27 25.87
N VAL A 272 -4.92 -23.74 26.48
CA VAL A 272 -5.66 -23.08 27.58
C VAL A 272 -5.70 -23.98 28.81
N THR A 273 -6.27 -23.52 29.93
CA THR A 273 -6.41 -24.35 31.14
C THR A 273 -7.78 -25.04 31.22
N GLU A 274 -7.87 -26.14 31.97
CA GLU A 274 -9.16 -26.80 32.25
C GLU A 274 -10.11 -25.86 33.00
N ALA A 275 -9.57 -25.05 33.92
CA ALA A 275 -10.33 -24.06 34.66
C ALA A 275 -11.00 -23.04 33.72
N ASP A 276 -10.28 -22.57 32.69
CA ASP A 276 -10.84 -21.65 31.71
C ASP A 276 -12.03 -22.27 30.95
N ILE A 277 -11.92 -23.54 30.55
CA ILE A 277 -12.99 -24.28 29.86
C ILE A 277 -14.23 -24.40 30.76
N HIS A 278 -14.04 -24.79 32.03
CA HIS A 278 -15.13 -24.86 33.00
C HIS A 278 -15.76 -23.49 33.28
N HIS A 279 -14.97 -22.42 33.36
CA HIS A 279 -15.48 -21.07 33.55
C HIS A 279 -16.34 -20.61 32.37
N VAL A 280 -15.91 -20.87 31.13
CA VAL A 280 -16.71 -20.56 29.95
C VAL A 280 -18.01 -21.38 29.94
N ALA A 281 -17.94 -22.69 30.22
CA ALA A 281 -19.13 -23.53 30.31
C ALA A 281 -20.12 -23.02 31.38
N ALA A 282 -19.61 -22.62 32.55
CA ALA A 282 -20.43 -22.03 33.62
C ALA A 282 -21.09 -20.71 33.18
N CYS A 283 -20.38 -19.85 32.44
CA CYS A 283 -20.98 -18.64 31.85
C CYS A 283 -22.13 -18.97 30.88
N PHE A 284 -21.98 -20.01 30.05
CA PHE A 284 -23.02 -20.45 29.12
C PHE A 284 -24.29 -20.97 29.83
N ILE A 285 -24.16 -21.60 31.00
CA ILE A 285 -25.31 -22.09 31.79
C ILE A 285 -25.96 -20.95 32.60
N THR A 286 -25.15 -20.09 33.20
CA THR A 286 -25.64 -19.05 34.13
C THR A 286 -26.16 -17.80 33.43
N ALA A 287 -25.68 -17.51 32.20
CA ALA A 287 -26.14 -16.37 31.44
C ALA A 287 -27.62 -16.54 31.08
N LYS A 288 -28.44 -15.51 31.36
CA LYS A 288 -29.82 -15.47 30.89
C LYS A 288 -29.87 -15.13 29.40
N ASN A 289 -29.03 -14.18 28.97
CA ASN A 289 -28.94 -13.69 27.61
C ASN A 289 -27.46 -13.70 27.18
N ILE A 290 -27.16 -14.37 26.06
CA ILE A 290 -25.78 -14.53 25.56
C ILE A 290 -25.70 -14.18 24.08
N ILE A 291 -24.73 -13.33 23.74
CA ILE A 291 -24.46 -12.93 22.36
C ILE A 291 -23.05 -13.34 21.99
N SER A 292 -22.93 -14.16 20.95
CA SER A 292 -21.65 -14.53 20.38
C SER A 292 -21.42 -13.79 19.07
N ILE A 293 -20.25 -13.16 18.94
CA ILE A 293 -19.82 -12.44 17.73
C ILE A 293 -18.57 -13.14 17.21
N LEU A 294 -18.65 -13.61 15.98
CA LEU A 294 -17.67 -14.48 15.35
C LEU A 294 -17.05 -13.79 14.15
N GLY A 295 -15.72 -13.64 14.12
CA GLY A 295 -14.99 -13.18 12.93
C GLY A 295 -14.57 -14.33 12.02
N LYS A 296 -13.68 -14.00 11.09
CA LYS A 296 -13.04 -14.97 10.19
C LYS A 296 -12.33 -16.04 11.03
N GLY A 297 -12.66 -17.31 10.81
CA GLY A 297 -12.07 -18.42 11.57
C GLY A 297 -10.53 -18.37 11.57
N LEU A 298 -9.90 -18.76 12.68
CA LEU A 298 -8.44 -18.84 12.83
C LEU A 298 -7.91 -20.18 12.30
N GLY A 299 -8.74 -21.01 11.66
CA GLY A 299 -8.40 -22.38 11.29
C GLY A 299 -8.27 -22.64 9.80
N PHE A 300 -7.65 -23.77 9.48
CA PHE A 300 -7.36 -24.24 8.13
C PHE A 300 -8.56 -24.15 7.19
N GLY A 301 -8.32 -23.58 6.00
CA GLY A 301 -9.29 -23.22 4.97
C GLY A 301 -10.02 -24.39 4.35
N GLY A 302 -10.92 -24.97 5.12
CA GLY A 302 -11.79 -26.09 4.76
C GLY A 302 -12.95 -26.25 5.73
N TYR A 303 -12.82 -25.79 6.98
CA TYR A 303 -13.73 -26.11 8.09
C TYR A 303 -14.50 -24.92 8.68
N ASN A 304 -14.62 -23.80 7.95
CA ASN A 304 -15.30 -22.60 8.48
C ASN A 304 -16.78 -22.84 8.80
N MET A 305 -17.46 -23.69 8.02
CA MET A 305 -18.84 -24.06 8.29
C MET A 305 -18.95 -24.90 9.56
N GLU A 306 -18.11 -25.92 9.72
CA GLU A 306 -18.06 -26.80 10.88
C GLU A 306 -17.68 -26.03 12.16
N ARG A 307 -16.76 -25.07 12.04
CA ARG A 307 -16.46 -24.11 13.10
C ARG A 307 -17.69 -23.31 13.49
N ASN A 308 -18.39 -22.70 12.54
CA ASN A 308 -19.61 -21.93 12.79
C ASN A 308 -20.69 -22.81 13.45
N LEU A 309 -20.91 -24.03 12.94
CA LEU A 309 -21.82 -25.01 13.52
C LEU A 309 -21.44 -25.40 14.95
N SER A 310 -20.14 -25.54 15.27
CA SER A 310 -19.70 -25.86 16.63
C SER A 310 -20.06 -24.77 17.65
N PHE A 311 -20.02 -23.49 17.26
CA PHE A 311 -20.51 -22.39 18.09
C PHE A 311 -22.04 -22.39 18.20
N ILE A 312 -22.76 -22.65 17.09
CA ILE A 312 -24.23 -22.76 17.12
C ILE A 312 -24.67 -23.89 18.06
N ASN A 313 -23.95 -25.02 18.08
CA ASN A 313 -24.23 -26.13 18.99
C ASN A 313 -24.18 -25.71 20.47
N LEU A 314 -23.23 -24.86 20.89
CA LEU A 314 -23.18 -24.36 22.28
C LEU A 314 -24.43 -23.54 22.64
N HIS A 315 -24.90 -22.70 21.70
CA HIS A 315 -26.15 -21.95 21.86
C HIS A 315 -27.38 -22.85 21.84
N LEU A 316 -27.37 -23.93 21.07
CA LEU A 316 -28.46 -24.91 21.04
C LEU A 316 -28.52 -25.71 22.35
N LEU A 317 -27.37 -26.19 22.85
CA LEU A 317 -27.26 -26.95 24.11
C LEU A 317 -27.78 -26.17 25.32
N THR A 318 -27.62 -24.86 25.31
CA THR A 318 -27.99 -23.97 26.42
C THR A 318 -29.29 -23.21 26.20
N GLY A 319 -30.00 -23.45 25.08
CA GLY A 319 -31.31 -22.85 24.81
C GLY A 319 -31.27 -21.38 24.37
N HIS A 320 -30.12 -20.89 23.93
CA HIS A 320 -29.89 -19.49 23.56
C HIS A 320 -30.07 -19.18 22.07
N ALA A 321 -30.02 -20.18 21.18
CA ALA A 321 -29.94 -19.97 19.72
C ALA A 321 -31.12 -19.21 19.05
N LYS A 322 -32.31 -19.15 19.66
CA LYS A 322 -33.48 -18.39 19.16
C LYS A 322 -34.20 -17.63 20.27
N LYS A 323 -33.54 -17.41 21.40
CA LYS A 323 -34.11 -16.71 22.56
C LYS A 323 -33.94 -15.20 22.35
N LYS A 324 -35.01 -14.43 22.57
CA LYS A 324 -34.92 -12.96 22.51
C LYS A 324 -33.88 -12.46 23.52
N GLY A 325 -32.97 -11.58 23.08
CA GLY A 325 -31.83 -11.14 23.89
C GLY A 325 -30.57 -12.01 23.75
N SER A 326 -30.66 -13.15 23.06
CA SER A 326 -29.52 -14.02 22.75
C SER A 326 -29.38 -14.21 21.25
N GLY A 327 -28.16 -14.55 20.80
CA GLY A 327 -27.94 -14.86 19.40
C GLY A 327 -26.49 -15.05 19.03
N LEU A 328 -26.29 -15.45 17.77
CA LEU A 328 -24.99 -15.58 17.15
C LEU A 328 -24.95 -14.63 15.94
N LEU A 329 -23.93 -13.79 15.90
CA LEU A 329 -23.60 -12.93 14.76
C LEU A 329 -22.26 -13.37 14.19
N ILE A 330 -22.28 -13.91 12.97
CA ILE A 330 -21.08 -14.30 12.22
C ILE A 330 -20.76 -13.16 11.25
N ILE A 331 -19.65 -12.49 11.50
CA ILE A 331 -19.12 -11.36 10.74
C ILE A 331 -17.90 -11.84 9.92
N ASP A 332 -18.04 -12.98 9.23
CA ASP A 332 -17.04 -13.46 8.26
C ASP A 332 -16.92 -12.45 7.10
N ASP A 333 -15.76 -12.37 6.43
CA ASP A 333 -15.45 -11.44 5.31
C ASP A 333 -16.36 -11.55 4.08
N ILE A 334 -17.42 -12.36 4.15
CA ILE A 334 -18.32 -12.68 3.04
C ILE A 334 -19.78 -12.65 3.54
N GLY A 335 -20.55 -11.67 3.07
CA GLY A 335 -21.74 -11.97 2.26
C GLY A 335 -23.07 -12.45 2.88
N LEU A 336 -23.38 -12.28 4.17
CA LEU A 336 -24.68 -12.68 4.78
C LEU A 336 -25.97 -12.20 4.08
N GLY A 337 -25.86 -11.29 3.11
CA GLY A 337 -26.97 -10.72 2.36
C GLY A 337 -27.26 -11.31 0.98
N LEU A 338 -26.43 -12.22 0.46
CA LEU A 338 -26.60 -12.74 -0.91
C LEU A 338 -27.90 -13.55 -1.09
N GLU A 339 -28.33 -14.29 -0.06
CA GLU A 339 -29.41 -15.27 -0.22
C GLU A 339 -30.84 -14.68 -0.25
N LYS A 340 -31.09 -13.54 0.39
CA LYS A 340 -32.42 -12.88 0.40
C LYS A 340 -32.78 -12.15 -0.89
N THR A 341 -31.83 -11.97 -1.81
CA THR A 341 -32.07 -11.22 -3.06
C THR A 341 -32.27 -12.08 -4.30
N GLY A 342 -32.32 -13.42 -4.19
CA GLY A 342 -32.91 -14.23 -5.26
C GLY A 342 -32.39 -15.64 -5.54
N ALA A 343 -31.50 -16.25 -4.75
CA ALA A 343 -30.94 -17.57 -5.11
C ALA A 343 -31.46 -18.76 -4.26
N ALA A 344 -31.49 -18.64 -2.92
CA ALA A 344 -31.85 -19.76 -2.04
C ALA A 344 -33.37 -19.90 -1.79
N GLU A 345 -34.11 -18.78 -1.66
CA GLU A 345 -35.58 -18.81 -1.55
C GLU A 345 -36.26 -19.35 -2.83
N TYR A 346 -35.63 -19.17 -3.99
CA TYR A 346 -36.11 -19.73 -5.26
C TYR A 346 -36.01 -21.27 -5.31
N LYS A 347 -35.05 -21.88 -4.61
CA LYS A 347 -34.93 -23.34 -4.50
C LYS A 347 -36.06 -23.96 -3.68
N LYS A 348 -36.52 -23.30 -2.60
CA LYS A 348 -37.71 -23.70 -1.82
C LYS A 348 -38.99 -23.59 -2.66
N LEU A 349 -39.10 -22.54 -3.48
CA LEU A 349 -40.19 -22.37 -4.46
C LEU A 349 -40.20 -23.51 -5.51
N LEU A 350 -39.05 -23.87 -6.07
CA LEU A 350 -38.93 -24.90 -7.10
C LEU A 350 -39.15 -26.33 -6.60
N LEU A 351 -38.72 -26.66 -5.38
CA LEU A 351 -38.95 -27.99 -4.79
C LEU A 351 -40.44 -28.20 -4.46
N ALA A 352 -41.14 -27.14 -4.06
CA ALA A 352 -42.58 -27.15 -3.85
C ALA A 352 -43.39 -27.25 -5.16
N TYR A 353 -42.88 -26.63 -6.23
CA TYR A 353 -43.46 -26.71 -7.57
C TYR A 353 -43.40 -28.13 -8.18
N LYS A 354 -42.45 -28.98 -7.76
CA LYS A 354 -42.31 -30.34 -8.28
C LYS A 354 -43.40 -31.32 -7.80
N ASN A 355 -44.15 -30.99 -6.76
CA ASN A 355 -45.11 -31.92 -6.13
C ASN A 355 -46.59 -31.63 -6.43
N HIS A 356 -46.94 -30.53 -7.10
CA HIS A 356 -48.33 -30.17 -7.39
C HIS A 356 -48.46 -29.63 -8.82
N LEU A 357 -48.64 -30.54 -9.78
CA LEU A 357 -49.20 -30.23 -11.08
C LEU A 357 -50.73 -30.15 -10.99
N ASP A 358 -51.27 -29.28 -11.84
CA ASP A 358 -52.67 -29.01 -12.17
C ASP A 358 -53.43 -27.97 -11.34
N THR A 359 -53.92 -26.96 -12.06
CA THR A 359 -54.80 -25.84 -11.67
C THR A 359 -54.16 -24.65 -10.94
N PHE A 360 -53.74 -23.64 -11.72
CA PHE A 360 -54.14 -22.22 -11.62
C PHE A 360 -53.18 -21.37 -12.49
N ILE A 361 -53.56 -21.20 -13.76
CA ILE A 361 -52.92 -20.27 -14.70
C ILE A 361 -53.57 -18.90 -14.51
N TYR A 362 -52.81 -17.88 -14.08
CA TYR A 362 -53.15 -16.47 -14.31
C TYR A 362 -51.89 -15.59 -14.44
N ASP A 363 -51.64 -15.20 -15.69
CA ASP A 363 -51.12 -13.95 -16.28
C ASP A 363 -50.12 -13.09 -15.49
N THR A 364 -48.81 -13.31 -15.73
CA THR A 364 -47.75 -12.29 -15.52
C THR A 364 -46.77 -12.18 -16.70
N GLY A 365 -47.05 -12.81 -17.85
CA GLY A 365 -46.17 -12.73 -19.03
C GLY A 365 -44.77 -13.36 -18.88
N LEU A 366 -44.59 -14.29 -17.93
CA LEU A 366 -43.33 -15.03 -17.67
C LEU A 366 -43.56 -16.55 -17.82
N ASP A 367 -44.26 -16.97 -18.87
CA ASP A 367 -44.95 -18.26 -18.96
C ASP A 367 -44.12 -19.47 -19.43
N HIS A 368 -42.78 -19.50 -19.36
CA HIS A 368 -42.04 -20.58 -20.06
C HIS A 368 -40.85 -21.23 -19.36
N LEU A 369 -40.47 -20.88 -18.14
CA LEU A 369 -39.16 -21.29 -17.63
C LEU A 369 -39.25 -22.39 -16.56
N ASN A 370 -39.21 -23.63 -17.05
CA ASN A 370 -38.81 -24.83 -16.29
C ASN A 370 -37.39 -24.64 -15.76
N TYR A 371 -37.24 -24.12 -14.54
CA TYR A 371 -35.92 -23.94 -13.92
C TYR A 371 -35.51 -25.14 -13.07
N THR A 372 -34.31 -25.66 -13.30
CA THR A 372 -33.65 -26.59 -12.36
C THR A 372 -32.36 -25.92 -11.88
N TYR A 373 -32.32 -25.48 -10.63
CA TYR A 373 -31.08 -24.99 -10.02
C TYR A 373 -30.27 -26.19 -9.47
N PRO A 374 -28.98 -26.35 -9.82
CA PRO A 374 -28.10 -27.26 -9.11
C PRO A 374 -27.69 -26.68 -7.73
N PRO A 375 -27.21 -27.51 -6.79
CA PRO A 375 -26.73 -27.06 -5.48
C PRO A 375 -25.54 -26.10 -5.59
N ALA A 376 -25.41 -25.19 -4.62
CA ALA A 376 -24.29 -24.27 -4.50
C ALA A 376 -22.95 -25.01 -4.61
N PHE A 377 -22.04 -24.49 -5.43
CA PHE A 377 -20.74 -25.09 -5.64
C PHE A 377 -19.87 -24.95 -4.39
N SER A 378 -19.14 -26.02 -4.12
CA SER A 378 -18.08 -26.13 -3.15
C SER A 378 -16.90 -25.22 -3.59
N SER A 379 -16.20 -24.47 -2.71
CA SER A 379 -15.06 -23.61 -3.11
C SER A 379 -13.98 -24.34 -3.94
N SER A 380 -13.70 -25.60 -3.61
CA SER A 380 -12.75 -26.44 -4.36
C SER A 380 -13.29 -26.91 -5.72
N ARG A 381 -14.60 -27.11 -5.85
CA ARG A 381 -15.28 -27.36 -7.12
C ARG A 381 -15.39 -26.08 -7.95
N PHE A 382 -15.60 -24.93 -7.32
CA PHE A 382 -15.64 -23.62 -7.95
C PHE A 382 -14.29 -23.27 -8.59
N ILE A 383 -13.16 -23.45 -7.88
CA ILE A 383 -11.82 -23.23 -8.45
C ILE A 383 -11.53 -24.20 -9.58
N ARG A 384 -11.90 -25.48 -9.41
CA ARG A 384 -11.73 -26.50 -10.44
C ARG A 384 -12.55 -26.15 -11.68
N GLU A 385 -13.79 -25.72 -11.51
CA GLU A 385 -14.65 -25.31 -12.61
C GLU A 385 -14.20 -23.98 -13.24
N LEU A 386 -13.66 -23.03 -12.48
CA LEU A 386 -13.01 -21.84 -13.05
C LEU A 386 -11.75 -22.19 -13.85
N LYS A 387 -11.05 -23.27 -13.53
CA LYS A 387 -9.82 -23.69 -14.22
C LYS A 387 -10.09 -24.61 -15.41
N GLU A 388 -11.01 -25.56 -15.28
CA GLU A 388 -11.35 -26.57 -16.29
C GLU A 388 -12.47 -26.09 -17.23
N ASN A 389 -13.38 -25.25 -16.75
CA ASN A 389 -14.57 -24.74 -17.45
C ASN A 389 -14.74 -23.22 -17.25
N ALA A 390 -13.63 -22.47 -17.32
CA ALA A 390 -13.62 -21.02 -17.11
C ALA A 390 -14.75 -20.33 -17.89
N PRO A 391 -15.54 -19.44 -17.25
CA PRO A 391 -16.53 -18.66 -17.97
C PRO A 391 -15.82 -17.83 -19.05
N LYS A 392 -16.39 -17.78 -20.25
CA LYS A 392 -15.77 -17.08 -21.38
C LYS A 392 -15.94 -15.58 -21.25
N VAL A 393 -16.93 -15.13 -20.48
CA VAL A 393 -17.14 -13.73 -20.13
C VAL A 393 -17.21 -13.58 -18.62
N ILE A 394 -16.40 -12.68 -18.07
CA ILE A 394 -16.41 -12.31 -16.65
C ILE A 394 -16.72 -10.82 -16.53
N TRP A 395 -17.71 -10.48 -15.71
CA TRP A 395 -18.03 -9.11 -15.33
C TRP A 395 -17.90 -8.94 -13.81
N MET A 396 -16.95 -8.09 -13.40
CA MET A 396 -16.70 -7.77 -11.99
C MET A 396 -17.23 -6.37 -11.70
N VAL A 397 -18.18 -6.27 -10.77
CA VAL A 397 -18.81 -5.02 -10.34
C VAL A 397 -18.31 -4.64 -8.96
N GLN A 398 -17.57 -3.54 -8.91
CA GLN A 398 -16.94 -2.98 -7.71
C GLN A 398 -16.21 -4.04 -6.87
N PRO A 399 -15.28 -4.81 -7.48
CA PRO A 399 -14.63 -5.90 -6.77
C PRO A 399 -13.96 -5.40 -5.49
N ASP A 400 -14.33 -5.98 -4.35
CA ASP A 400 -13.78 -5.60 -3.05
C ASP A 400 -12.27 -5.81 -3.04
N ALA A 401 -11.50 -4.83 -2.57
CA ALA A 401 -10.04 -4.93 -2.48
C ALA A 401 -9.55 -5.98 -1.45
N VAL A 402 -10.47 -6.69 -0.78
CA VAL A 402 -10.21 -7.69 0.26
C VAL A 402 -10.26 -9.10 -0.34
N TYR A 403 -9.71 -9.28 -1.53
CA TYR A 403 -9.35 -10.63 -1.95
C TYR A 403 -8.22 -11.10 -1.03
N SER A 404 -8.35 -12.28 -0.43
CA SER A 404 -7.15 -12.92 0.08
C SER A 404 -6.21 -13.16 -1.12
N ALA A 405 -4.89 -13.18 -0.92
CA ALA A 405 -3.97 -13.38 -2.05
C ALA A 405 -4.26 -14.70 -2.82
N ALA A 406 -4.84 -15.71 -2.16
CA ALA A 406 -5.40 -16.91 -2.79
C ALA A 406 -6.53 -16.58 -3.78
N ASP A 407 -7.52 -15.81 -3.32
CA ASP A 407 -8.68 -15.43 -4.12
C ASP A 407 -8.26 -14.58 -5.32
N GLU A 408 -7.27 -13.70 -5.12
CA GLU A 408 -6.73 -12.84 -6.17
C GLU A 408 -6.08 -13.65 -7.30
N GLU A 409 -5.19 -14.61 -7.01
CA GLU A 409 -4.53 -15.42 -8.04
C GLU A 409 -5.54 -16.28 -8.85
N ILE A 410 -6.54 -16.84 -8.17
CA ILE A 410 -7.60 -17.63 -8.82
C ILE A 410 -8.41 -16.74 -9.76
N ILE A 411 -8.80 -15.55 -9.30
CA ILE A 411 -9.56 -14.59 -10.08
C ILE A 411 -8.72 -14.09 -11.26
N ILE A 412 -7.45 -13.77 -11.03
CA ILE A 412 -6.50 -13.41 -12.09
C ILE A 412 -6.40 -14.53 -13.14
N THR A 413 -6.24 -15.78 -12.71
CA THR A 413 -6.17 -16.93 -13.62
C THR A 413 -7.46 -17.08 -14.41
N ALA A 414 -8.61 -16.93 -13.77
CA ALA A 414 -9.92 -16.98 -14.44
C ALA A 414 -10.07 -15.83 -15.45
N MET A 415 -9.64 -14.61 -15.10
CA MET A 415 -9.64 -13.46 -16.01
C MET A 415 -8.68 -13.67 -17.19
N GLN A 416 -7.50 -14.25 -16.96
CA GLN A 416 -6.55 -14.62 -18.01
C GLN A 416 -7.11 -15.69 -18.96
N ASN A 417 -7.87 -16.66 -18.44
CA ASN A 417 -8.48 -17.71 -19.25
C ASN A 417 -9.80 -17.31 -19.93
N ALA A 418 -10.50 -16.31 -19.37
CA ALA A 418 -11.71 -15.76 -19.98
C ALA A 418 -11.39 -15.14 -21.35
N ARG A 419 -12.36 -15.14 -22.25
CA ARG A 419 -12.23 -14.52 -23.58
C ARG A 419 -12.55 -13.03 -23.57
N PHE A 420 -13.29 -12.58 -22.57
CA PHE A 420 -13.69 -11.20 -22.42
C PHE A 420 -13.92 -10.86 -20.94
N VAL A 421 -13.28 -9.80 -20.46
CA VAL A 421 -13.36 -9.38 -19.06
C VAL A 421 -13.77 -7.92 -18.96
N VAL A 422 -14.81 -7.67 -18.16
CA VAL A 422 -15.30 -6.32 -17.88
C VAL A 422 -15.08 -6.01 -16.41
N LEU A 423 -14.36 -4.92 -16.14
CA LEU A 423 -14.10 -4.42 -14.81
C LEU A 423 -14.84 -3.10 -14.61
N GLN A 424 -15.79 -3.10 -13.68
CA GLN A 424 -16.53 -1.92 -13.26
C GLN A 424 -16.04 -1.51 -11.88
N ASN A 425 -15.35 -0.36 -11.76
CA ASN A 425 -14.67 0.01 -10.52
C ASN A 425 -14.62 1.53 -10.30
N VAL A 426 -14.46 1.93 -9.03
CA VAL A 426 -14.32 3.32 -8.59
C VAL A 426 -12.85 3.79 -8.64
N ALA A 427 -11.88 2.87 -8.59
CA ALA A 427 -10.46 3.16 -8.40
C ALA A 427 -9.56 2.70 -9.57
N ASP A 428 -8.49 3.47 -9.83
CA ASP A 428 -7.56 3.29 -10.96
C ASP A 428 -6.31 2.44 -10.62
N ASN A 429 -6.25 1.92 -9.39
CA ASN A 429 -5.14 1.15 -8.83
C ASN A 429 -5.54 -0.29 -8.50
N SER A 430 -6.62 -0.79 -9.10
CA SER A 430 -7.01 -2.19 -8.94
C SER A 430 -6.01 -3.11 -9.68
N PRO A 431 -5.50 -4.18 -9.03
CA PRO A 431 -4.58 -5.13 -9.66
C PRO A 431 -5.21 -5.87 -10.87
N PHE A 432 -6.53 -5.81 -10.99
CA PHE A 432 -7.31 -6.44 -12.05
C PHE A 432 -7.36 -5.64 -13.37
N ILE A 433 -7.01 -4.35 -13.35
CA ILE A 433 -7.06 -3.45 -14.52
C ILE A 433 -6.28 -4.02 -15.70
N LYS A 434 -5.08 -4.56 -15.44
CA LYS A 434 -4.21 -5.13 -16.49
C LYS A 434 -4.83 -6.32 -17.23
N TYR A 435 -5.84 -6.98 -16.67
CA TYR A 435 -6.55 -8.11 -17.27
C TYR A 435 -7.90 -7.76 -17.90
N ALA A 436 -8.40 -6.53 -17.70
CA ALA A 436 -9.72 -6.10 -18.18
C ALA A 436 -9.69 -5.74 -19.67
N ASP A 437 -10.63 -6.27 -20.46
CA ASP A 437 -10.83 -5.88 -21.86
C ASP A 437 -11.65 -4.59 -21.98
N VAL A 438 -12.54 -4.34 -21.00
CA VAL A 438 -13.32 -3.09 -20.84
C VAL A 438 -13.28 -2.64 -19.37
N ILE A 439 -13.06 -1.35 -19.16
CA ILE A 439 -13.10 -0.70 -17.85
C ILE A 439 -14.23 0.33 -17.83
N LEU A 440 -15.10 0.22 -16.83
CA LEU A 440 -16.27 1.05 -16.63
C LEU A 440 -16.13 1.84 -15.31
N PRO A 441 -15.91 3.16 -15.37
CA PRO A 441 -15.89 4.01 -14.19
C PRO A 441 -17.25 4.00 -13.48
N ALA A 442 -17.27 3.44 -12.28
CA ALA A 442 -18.47 3.35 -11.44
C ALA A 442 -18.52 4.48 -10.42
N ALA A 443 -19.72 4.96 -10.13
CA ALA A 443 -19.94 5.91 -9.04
C ALA A 443 -19.64 5.26 -7.68
N SER A 444 -18.97 6.00 -6.80
CA SER A 444 -18.72 5.58 -5.42
C SER A 444 -20.01 5.52 -4.62
N TRP A 445 -19.97 4.86 -3.47
CA TRP A 445 -21.15 4.66 -2.61
C TRP A 445 -21.82 5.97 -2.16
N TYR A 446 -21.05 7.05 -1.99
CA TYR A 446 -21.55 8.37 -1.58
C TYR A 446 -22.08 9.21 -2.75
N GLU A 447 -21.92 8.76 -4.00
CA GLU A 447 -22.40 9.41 -5.22
C GLU A 447 -23.73 8.81 -5.73
N LYS A 448 -24.19 7.74 -5.09
CA LYS A 448 -25.41 6.98 -5.43
C LYS A 448 -26.38 6.92 -4.24
N GLU A 449 -27.59 6.46 -4.52
CA GLU A 449 -28.66 6.29 -3.53
C GLU A 449 -29.31 4.91 -3.68
N GLY A 450 -29.91 4.41 -2.59
CA GLY A 450 -30.64 3.14 -2.57
C GLY A 450 -30.70 2.56 -1.16
N THR A 451 -30.70 1.24 -1.07
CA THR A 451 -30.87 0.53 0.20
C THR A 451 -29.71 -0.41 0.45
N TYR A 452 -29.12 -0.35 1.65
CA TYR A 452 -28.11 -1.30 2.10
C TYR A 452 -28.68 -2.27 3.13
N MET A 453 -28.22 -3.52 3.11
CA MET A 453 -28.57 -4.53 4.10
C MET A 453 -27.32 -4.91 4.90
N SER A 454 -27.34 -4.65 6.21
CA SER A 454 -26.25 -5.06 7.10
C SER A 454 -26.19 -6.59 7.28
N PRO A 455 -25.06 -7.14 7.76
CA PRO A 455 -24.95 -8.55 8.18
C PRO A 455 -26.00 -8.97 9.21
N SER A 456 -26.45 -8.05 10.06
CA SER A 456 -27.54 -8.24 11.03
C SER A 456 -28.95 -8.12 10.42
N ASN A 457 -29.06 -8.09 9.08
CA ASN A 457 -30.31 -7.94 8.32
C ASN A 457 -31.05 -6.62 8.54
N VAL A 458 -30.36 -5.55 8.91
CA VAL A 458 -30.95 -4.22 9.00
C VAL A 458 -30.92 -3.56 7.63
N LEU A 459 -32.10 -3.21 7.10
CA LEU A 459 -32.23 -2.41 5.90
C LEU A 459 -32.09 -0.93 6.27
N SER A 460 -31.10 -0.27 5.68
CA SER A 460 -30.81 1.15 5.92
C SER A 460 -30.79 1.91 4.60
N ALA A 461 -31.39 3.09 4.58
CA ALA A 461 -31.37 3.96 3.42
C ALA A 461 -29.97 4.56 3.23
N VAL A 462 -29.53 4.59 1.97
CA VAL A 462 -28.30 5.23 1.53
C VAL A 462 -28.72 6.43 0.69
N ALA A 463 -28.44 7.62 1.22
CA ALA A 463 -28.69 8.87 0.51
C ALA A 463 -27.42 9.35 -0.19
N LYS A 464 -27.60 9.97 -1.35
CA LYS A 464 -26.54 10.59 -2.14
C LYS A 464 -25.96 11.83 -1.45
N LEU A 465 -24.65 11.85 -1.22
CA LEU A 465 -23.94 12.98 -0.57
C LEU A 465 -23.47 14.01 -1.61
N THR A 466 -22.90 13.53 -2.71
CA THR A 466 -22.32 14.35 -3.79
C THR A 466 -22.81 13.89 -5.16
N GLY A 467 -22.61 14.71 -6.20
CA GLY A 467 -22.79 14.26 -7.58
C GLY A 467 -21.67 13.29 -8.01
N SER A 468 -21.93 12.52 -9.07
CA SER A 468 -20.91 11.65 -9.67
C SER A 468 -19.83 12.48 -10.36
N ALA A 469 -18.56 12.20 -10.11
CA ALA A 469 -17.44 12.90 -10.73
C ALA A 469 -17.15 12.43 -12.17
N GLY A 470 -16.67 13.35 -13.02
CA GLY A 470 -15.95 13.15 -14.29
C GLY A 470 -16.49 12.15 -15.34
N GLY A 471 -17.78 11.80 -15.32
CA GLY A 471 -18.36 10.86 -16.29
C GLY A 471 -18.59 9.45 -15.77
N SER A 472 -18.33 9.20 -14.47
CA SER A 472 -18.74 7.95 -13.82
C SER A 472 -20.27 7.80 -13.82
N LYS A 473 -20.72 6.55 -13.86
CA LYS A 473 -22.15 6.19 -13.81
C LYS A 473 -22.42 5.30 -12.62
N THR A 474 -23.61 5.44 -12.04
CA THR A 474 -24.07 4.54 -11.00
C THR A 474 -24.19 3.11 -11.54
N ASP A 475 -24.07 2.11 -10.66
CA ASP A 475 -24.16 0.72 -11.08
C ASP A 475 -25.54 0.41 -11.71
N ILE A 476 -26.61 1.02 -11.20
CA ILE A 476 -27.97 0.93 -11.78
C ILE A 476 -27.98 1.42 -13.24
N GLU A 477 -27.40 2.59 -13.52
CA GLU A 477 -27.32 3.12 -14.89
C GLU A 477 -26.57 2.17 -15.82
N LEU A 478 -25.43 1.64 -15.38
CA LEU A 478 -24.62 0.70 -16.18
C LEU A 478 -25.37 -0.61 -16.44
N ILE A 479 -26.06 -1.17 -15.44
CA ILE A 479 -26.87 -2.39 -15.59
C ILE A 479 -28.03 -2.17 -16.57
N THR A 480 -28.74 -1.03 -16.46
CA THR A 480 -29.85 -0.71 -17.36
C THR A 480 -29.37 -0.44 -18.79
N MET A 481 -28.24 0.26 -18.96
CA MET A 481 -27.61 0.46 -20.28
C MET A 481 -27.27 -0.88 -20.93
N LEU A 482 -26.68 -1.82 -20.18
CA LEU A 482 -26.39 -3.16 -20.68
C LEU A 482 -27.67 -3.91 -21.10
N ALA A 483 -28.71 -3.87 -20.26
CA ALA A 483 -30.00 -4.51 -20.55
C ALA A 483 -30.64 -3.96 -21.84
N ASP A 484 -30.61 -2.63 -22.02
CA ASP A 484 -31.10 -1.95 -23.22
C ASP A 484 -30.31 -2.40 -24.48
N LYS A 485 -28.97 -2.44 -24.41
CA LYS A 485 -28.13 -2.91 -25.54
C LYS A 485 -28.32 -4.41 -25.84
N LEU A 486 -28.69 -5.22 -24.84
CA LEU A 486 -29.05 -6.62 -25.02
C LEU A 486 -30.46 -6.80 -25.62
N GLY A 487 -31.26 -5.74 -25.69
CA GLY A 487 -32.64 -5.76 -26.18
C GLY A 487 -33.65 -6.34 -25.17
N LEU A 488 -33.30 -6.32 -23.88
CA LEU A 488 -34.14 -6.82 -22.82
C LEU A 488 -35.23 -5.81 -22.47
N LYS A 489 -36.47 -6.29 -22.33
CA LYS A 489 -37.63 -5.47 -21.95
C LYS A 489 -37.74 -5.42 -20.41
N ASN A 490 -38.31 -4.34 -19.89
CA ASN A 490 -38.62 -4.14 -18.46
C ASN A 490 -37.43 -3.79 -17.54
N PHE A 491 -36.46 -3.01 -18.03
CA PHE A 491 -35.36 -2.43 -17.24
C PHE A 491 -35.42 -0.89 -17.11
N ARG A 492 -36.52 -0.28 -17.54
CA ARG A 492 -36.74 1.17 -17.46
C ARG A 492 -37.43 1.53 -16.15
N TYR A 493 -36.76 2.34 -15.35
CA TYR A 493 -37.23 2.82 -14.05
C TYR A 493 -37.01 4.32 -13.96
N ASN A 494 -37.92 5.04 -13.31
CA ASN A 494 -37.81 6.48 -13.09
C ASN A 494 -37.06 6.82 -11.78
N SER A 495 -36.96 5.86 -10.86
CA SER A 495 -36.27 6.05 -9.57
C SER A 495 -35.82 4.72 -8.95
N THR A 496 -34.84 4.80 -8.05
CA THR A 496 -34.40 3.66 -7.24
C THR A 496 -35.54 3.07 -6.39
N ALA A 497 -36.48 3.90 -5.95
CA ALA A 497 -37.66 3.47 -5.20
C ALA A 497 -38.59 2.53 -6.01
N GLU A 498 -38.70 2.70 -7.33
CA GLU A 498 -39.47 1.78 -8.18
C GLU A 498 -38.82 0.38 -8.21
N ILE A 499 -37.49 0.33 -8.30
CA ILE A 499 -36.72 -0.93 -8.26
C ILE A 499 -36.89 -1.61 -6.91
N PHE A 500 -36.76 -0.86 -5.81
CA PHE A 500 -36.98 -1.38 -4.46
C PHE A 500 -38.41 -1.90 -4.25
N ASN A 501 -39.41 -1.22 -4.82
CA ASN A 501 -40.80 -1.68 -4.78
C ASN A 501 -41.02 -2.97 -5.58
N GLU A 502 -40.34 -3.13 -6.71
CA GLU A 502 -40.32 -4.39 -7.47
C GLU A 502 -39.69 -5.52 -6.64
N TYR A 503 -38.55 -5.26 -6.02
CA TYR A 503 -37.89 -6.19 -5.08
C TYR A 503 -38.82 -6.58 -3.92
N ASN A 504 -39.49 -5.63 -3.28
CA ASN A 504 -40.41 -5.93 -2.18
C ASN A 504 -41.59 -6.82 -2.60
N LYS A 505 -42.09 -6.66 -3.83
CA LYS A 505 -43.15 -7.53 -4.38
C LYS A 505 -42.64 -8.96 -4.56
N SER A 506 -41.41 -9.15 -5.05
CA SER A 506 -40.82 -10.48 -5.22
C SER A 506 -40.63 -11.19 -3.87
N VAL A 507 -40.12 -10.49 -2.85
CA VAL A 507 -39.95 -11.02 -1.49
C VAL A 507 -41.29 -11.39 -0.84
N LYS A 508 -42.32 -10.55 -0.97
CA LYS A 508 -43.67 -10.85 -0.44
C LYS A 508 -44.26 -12.12 -1.07
N ARG A 509 -44.05 -12.30 -2.38
CA ARG A 509 -44.48 -13.52 -3.11
C ARG A 509 -43.74 -14.75 -2.58
N ALA A 510 -42.43 -14.65 -2.35
CA ALA A 510 -41.63 -15.75 -1.81
C ALA A 510 -42.08 -16.18 -0.40
N LYS A 511 -42.30 -15.23 0.51
CA LYS A 511 -42.83 -15.52 1.87
C LYS A 511 -44.22 -16.18 1.86
N LYS A 512 -45.07 -15.84 0.89
CA LYS A 512 -46.40 -16.46 0.74
C LYS A 512 -46.28 -17.93 0.33
N VAL A 513 -45.31 -18.26 -0.53
CA VAL A 513 -45.02 -19.65 -0.94
C VAL A 513 -44.32 -20.43 0.18
N GLU A 514 -43.47 -19.81 0.98
CA GLU A 514 -42.84 -20.46 2.15
C GLU A 514 -43.87 -20.86 3.21
N LYS A 515 -44.89 -20.01 3.47
CA LYS A 515 -46.02 -20.36 4.35
C LYS A 515 -46.86 -21.53 3.85
N LEU A 516 -46.89 -21.79 2.54
CA LEU A 516 -47.62 -22.92 1.94
C LEU A 516 -46.82 -24.24 2.04
N ASN A 517 -45.50 -24.17 2.24
CA ASN A 517 -44.59 -25.33 2.29
C ASN A 517 -44.08 -25.66 3.71
N SER A 518 -44.57 -24.98 4.74
CA SER A 518 -44.08 -25.15 6.11
C SER A 518 -44.68 -26.40 6.78
N ALA A 519 -44.34 -27.58 6.27
CA ALA A 519 -44.64 -28.88 6.88
C ALA A 519 -43.34 -29.65 7.15
N THR A 520 -42.39 -29.04 7.86
CA THR A 520 -41.33 -29.67 8.70
C THR A 520 -40.36 -28.57 9.17
N LYS A 521 -40.55 -28.07 10.40
CA LYS A 521 -39.57 -27.22 11.09
C LYS A 521 -38.94 -28.02 12.22
N THR A 522 -37.94 -28.83 11.91
CA THR A 522 -37.15 -29.55 12.92
C THR A 522 -35.86 -28.76 13.20
N LYS A 523 -35.62 -28.44 14.49
CA LYS A 523 -34.31 -28.01 14.98
C LYS A 523 -33.37 -29.21 14.83
N LYS A 524 -32.19 -29.03 14.23
CA LYS A 524 -31.21 -30.11 14.12
C LYS A 524 -29.94 -29.71 14.85
N ILE A 525 -29.62 -30.44 15.92
CA ILE A 525 -28.29 -30.42 16.51
C ILE A 525 -27.34 -31.08 15.49
N TYR A 526 -26.15 -30.52 15.26
CA TYR A 526 -25.25 -31.08 14.26
C TYR A 526 -24.20 -31.98 14.94
N SER A 527 -24.25 -33.27 14.64
CA SER A 527 -23.42 -34.30 15.27
C SER A 527 -22.27 -34.82 14.41
N ASN A 528 -22.31 -34.61 13.09
CA ASN A 528 -21.26 -35.06 12.15
C ASN A 528 -20.10 -34.06 12.03
N ILE A 529 -19.52 -33.65 13.15
CA ILE A 529 -18.27 -32.88 13.13
C ILE A 529 -17.12 -33.88 13.00
N ASN A 530 -16.78 -34.29 11.77
CA ASN A 530 -15.68 -35.21 11.53
C ASN A 530 -14.40 -34.73 12.24
N ALA A 531 -13.82 -35.59 13.07
CA ALA A 531 -12.71 -35.34 13.99
C ALA A 531 -11.34 -35.10 13.31
N LEU A 532 -11.32 -34.56 12.09
CA LEU A 532 -10.12 -34.46 11.24
C LEU A 532 -9.14 -33.36 11.66
N GLY A 533 -9.57 -32.37 12.45
CA GLY A 533 -8.68 -31.29 12.92
C GLY A 533 -7.60 -31.75 13.90
N ALA A 534 -7.74 -32.93 14.49
CA ALA A 534 -6.94 -33.33 15.65
C ALA A 534 -5.76 -34.27 15.34
N GLU A 535 -5.80 -35.00 14.22
CA GLU A 535 -4.69 -35.91 13.85
C GLU A 535 -3.43 -35.16 13.38
N TRP A 536 -3.56 -33.88 13.01
CA TRP A 536 -2.43 -33.09 12.50
C TRP A 536 -1.51 -32.51 13.59
N LEU A 537 -2.02 -32.31 14.82
CA LEU A 537 -1.27 -31.69 15.93
C LEU A 537 -0.34 -32.66 16.67
N SER A 538 -0.60 -33.97 16.59
CA SER A 538 0.11 -34.97 17.41
C SER A 538 1.43 -35.48 16.82
N GLY A 539 1.78 -35.09 15.59
CA GLY A 539 2.82 -35.77 14.80
C GLY A 539 4.26 -35.23 14.88
N GLN A 540 4.51 -33.94 15.17
CA GLN A 540 5.85 -33.36 14.94
C GLN A 540 6.31 -32.39 16.04
N LYS A 541 7.27 -32.83 16.87
CA LYS A 541 7.75 -32.16 18.10
C LYS A 541 8.61 -30.88 17.91
N GLN A 542 8.64 -30.23 16.75
CA GLN A 542 9.53 -29.07 16.51
C GLN A 542 8.96 -27.92 15.65
N GLN A 543 7.64 -27.85 15.42
CA GLN A 543 7.03 -26.81 14.59
C GLN A 543 6.44 -25.67 15.42
N ILE A 544 6.58 -24.44 14.93
CA ILE A 544 5.86 -23.23 15.40
C ILE A 544 4.64 -23.07 14.49
N GLN A 545 3.52 -22.57 15.00
CA GLN A 545 2.37 -22.23 14.17
C GLN A 545 2.48 -20.81 13.63
N VAL A 546 2.12 -20.58 12.37
CA VAL A 546 1.91 -19.22 11.86
C VAL A 546 0.46 -18.84 12.09
N SER A 547 0.25 -17.65 12.64
CA SER A 547 -1.01 -16.92 12.58
C SER A 547 -0.86 -15.81 11.54
N ILE A 548 -1.77 -15.72 10.58
CA ILE A 548 -1.74 -14.59 9.64
C ILE A 548 -2.63 -13.48 10.18
N ASN A 549 -2.04 -12.29 10.34
CA ASN A 549 -2.76 -11.06 10.65
C ASN A 549 -3.26 -10.43 9.35
N TYR A 550 -4.57 -10.27 9.25
CA TYR A 550 -5.20 -9.50 8.19
C TYR A 550 -5.04 -8.01 8.53
N ASP A 551 -3.94 -7.40 8.10
CA ASP A 551 -3.76 -5.96 8.35
C ASP A 551 -4.91 -5.15 7.73
N CYS A 552 -5.45 -4.26 8.54
CA CYS A 552 -6.71 -3.56 8.38
C CYS A 552 -6.65 -2.26 7.57
N TYR A 553 -5.67 -2.09 6.68
CA TYR A 553 -5.66 -0.89 5.83
C TYR A 553 -6.32 -1.20 4.49
N PHE A 554 -7.53 -0.66 4.31
CA PHE A 554 -8.24 -0.60 3.03
C PHE A 554 -7.24 -0.21 1.93
N ASN A 555 -6.91 -1.17 1.06
CA ASN A 555 -5.74 -1.17 0.19
C ASN A 555 -5.83 -0.22 -1.03
N THR A 556 -6.55 0.90 -0.90
CA THR A 556 -6.59 1.93 -1.95
C THR A 556 -6.54 3.38 -1.44
N THR A 557 -6.64 3.64 -0.12
CA THR A 557 -6.72 5.03 0.40
C THR A 557 -5.98 5.31 1.72
N ALA A 558 -5.41 4.31 2.41
CA ALA A 558 -4.58 4.59 3.57
C ALA A 558 -3.21 5.15 3.14
N PRO A 559 -2.69 6.21 3.79
CA PRO A 559 -1.37 6.74 3.47
C PRO A 559 -0.27 5.68 3.68
N LYS A 560 0.61 5.52 2.68
CA LYS A 560 1.73 4.55 2.66
C LYS A 560 2.56 4.54 3.95
N GLN A 561 2.66 5.66 4.66
CA GLN A 561 3.39 5.82 5.92
C GLN A 561 2.97 4.84 7.03
N LYS A 562 1.74 4.31 7.02
CA LYS A 562 1.29 3.33 8.03
C LYS A 562 1.60 1.86 7.69
N LEU A 563 2.08 1.57 6.49
CA LEU A 563 2.50 0.20 6.10
C LEU A 563 3.84 -0.20 6.75
N GLU A 564 4.69 0.77 7.10
CA GLU A 564 6.00 0.53 7.72
C GLU A 564 5.87 -0.07 9.14
N GLU A 565 4.81 0.26 9.90
CA GLU A 565 4.57 -0.29 11.26
C GLU A 565 4.17 -1.78 11.27
N TYR A 566 3.69 -2.33 10.14
CA TYR A 566 3.12 -3.68 10.04
C TYR A 566 3.95 -4.65 9.20
N SER A 567 5.19 -4.31 8.86
CA SER A 567 6.05 -5.11 7.96
C SER A 567 6.90 -6.18 8.69
N PHE A 568 6.49 -6.63 9.87
CA PHE A 568 7.28 -7.53 10.73
C PHE A 568 6.62 -8.88 10.98
N ALA A 569 7.43 -9.93 11.11
CA ALA A 569 7.06 -11.17 11.76
C ALA A 569 7.11 -10.98 13.28
N TYR A 570 5.96 -11.08 13.93
CA TYR A 570 5.87 -10.95 15.38
C TYR A 570 6.12 -12.28 16.08
N ILE A 571 7.05 -12.28 17.03
CA ILE A 571 7.44 -13.46 17.82
C ILE A 571 7.55 -13.08 19.30
N THR A 572 7.27 -14.01 20.21
CA THR A 572 7.47 -13.77 21.66
C THR A 572 8.96 -13.73 22.02
N ALA A 573 9.35 -13.07 23.11
CA ALA A 573 10.75 -13.08 23.56
C ALA A 573 11.20 -14.49 23.97
N ALA A 574 10.28 -15.33 24.47
CA ALA A 574 10.56 -16.72 24.81
C ALA A 574 10.94 -17.55 23.57
N ASP A 575 10.16 -17.42 22.48
CA ASP A 575 10.46 -18.08 21.22
C ASP A 575 11.70 -17.48 20.54
N ALA A 576 11.84 -16.15 20.55
CA ALA A 576 13.04 -15.49 20.02
C ALA A 576 14.32 -16.03 20.68
N LYS A 577 14.31 -16.18 22.01
CA LYS A 577 15.42 -16.79 22.75
C LYS A 577 15.65 -18.25 22.38
N ARG A 578 14.58 -19.03 22.20
CA ARG A 578 14.65 -20.45 21.79
C ARG A 578 15.32 -20.62 20.43
N TYR A 579 15.06 -19.72 19.48
CA TYR A 579 15.59 -19.77 18.12
C TYR A 579 16.81 -18.86 17.89
N GLN A 580 17.34 -18.23 18.93
CA GLN A 580 18.49 -17.31 18.89
C GLN A 580 18.28 -16.11 17.94
N ILE A 581 17.04 -15.61 17.89
CA ILE A 581 16.61 -14.48 17.08
C ILE A 581 16.60 -13.22 17.95
N ARG A 582 17.00 -12.08 17.38
CA ARG A 582 16.94 -10.75 18.01
C ARG A 582 15.94 -9.84 17.29
N GLN A 583 15.63 -8.70 17.92
CA GLN A 583 14.88 -7.63 17.27
C GLN A 583 15.56 -7.25 15.94
N ASP A 584 14.76 -7.02 14.89
CA ASP A 584 15.19 -6.64 13.53
C ASP A 584 16.00 -7.68 12.75
N ASP A 585 16.26 -8.86 13.31
CA ASP A 585 16.86 -9.97 12.55
C ASP A 585 15.96 -10.37 11.39
N ILE A 586 16.57 -10.73 10.25
CA ILE A 586 15.88 -11.41 9.16
C ILE A 586 15.83 -12.91 9.47
N ILE A 587 14.64 -13.48 9.40
CA ILE A 587 14.41 -14.91 9.60
C ILE A 587 13.90 -15.56 8.33
N GLU A 588 14.21 -16.84 8.20
CA GLU A 588 13.54 -17.74 7.29
C GLU A 588 12.38 -18.39 8.03
N VAL A 589 11.16 -18.12 7.59
CA VAL A 589 9.97 -18.89 7.94
C VAL A 589 9.78 -19.91 6.83
N PHE A 590 9.84 -21.21 7.14
CA PHE A 590 9.83 -22.24 6.10
C PHE A 590 9.03 -23.47 6.49
N ASN A 591 8.57 -24.20 5.48
CA ASN A 591 7.97 -25.52 5.62
C ASN A 591 8.59 -26.48 4.59
N SER A 592 8.01 -27.66 4.38
CA SER A 592 8.54 -28.65 3.42
C SER A 592 8.53 -28.19 1.96
N LYS A 593 7.91 -27.05 1.63
CA LYS A 593 7.69 -26.59 0.25
C LYS A 593 8.13 -25.15 -0.01
N HIS A 594 8.11 -24.27 1.01
CA HIS A 594 8.33 -22.84 0.86
C HIS A 594 9.26 -22.27 1.92
N THR A 595 9.88 -21.14 1.62
CA THR A 595 10.68 -20.32 2.53
C THR A 595 10.34 -18.85 2.27
N LEU A 596 10.02 -18.13 3.32
CA LEU A 596 9.76 -16.69 3.34
C LEU A 596 10.81 -16.01 4.19
N LEU A 597 11.36 -14.90 3.71
CA LEU A 597 12.16 -14.00 4.51
C LEU A 597 11.27 -12.96 5.16
N ALA A 598 11.40 -12.77 6.45
CA ALA A 598 10.68 -11.74 7.19
C ALA A 598 11.57 -11.10 8.24
N LYS A 599 11.39 -9.80 8.45
CA LYS A 599 12.05 -9.06 9.51
C LYS A 599 11.31 -9.24 10.82
N VAL A 600 12.03 -9.49 11.90
CA VAL A 600 11.42 -9.84 13.19
C VAL A 600 11.15 -8.62 14.06
N SER A 601 9.98 -8.61 14.71
CA SER A 601 9.70 -7.75 15.85
C SER A 601 9.27 -8.60 17.04
N ILE A 602 9.91 -8.40 18.19
CA ILE A 602 9.58 -9.10 19.42
C ILE A 602 8.32 -8.46 20.00
N ASN A 603 7.25 -9.25 20.16
CA ASN A 603 5.96 -8.81 20.65
C ASN A 603 5.31 -9.88 21.54
N GLU A 604 5.10 -9.52 22.81
CA GLU A 604 4.47 -10.39 23.82
C GLU A 604 2.95 -10.53 23.65
N GLN A 605 2.33 -9.74 22.77
CA GLN A 605 0.91 -9.87 22.46
C GLN A 605 0.60 -11.16 21.71
N VAL A 606 1.58 -11.78 21.05
CA VAL A 606 1.42 -13.06 20.32
C VAL A 606 1.51 -14.24 21.29
N LYS A 607 0.78 -15.32 21.01
CA LYS A 607 0.86 -16.55 21.82
C LYS A 607 2.23 -17.22 21.65
N ASN A 608 2.83 -17.67 22.75
CA ASN A 608 4.04 -18.51 22.71
C ASN A 608 3.79 -19.78 21.86
N GLY A 609 4.72 -20.10 20.96
CA GLY A 609 4.58 -21.14 19.95
C GLY A 609 3.85 -20.70 18.69
N VAL A 610 3.54 -19.40 18.55
CA VAL A 610 2.92 -18.79 17.38
C VAL A 610 3.78 -17.64 16.87
N ILE A 611 3.96 -17.56 15.55
CA ILE A 611 4.51 -16.38 14.86
C ILE A 611 3.38 -15.70 14.11
N SER A 612 3.20 -14.41 14.32
CA SER A 612 2.20 -13.64 13.60
C SER A 612 2.82 -12.98 12.37
N LEU A 613 2.30 -13.28 11.18
CA LEU A 613 2.73 -12.69 9.92
C LEU A 613 1.63 -11.78 9.33
N PRO A 614 1.95 -10.56 8.90
CA PRO A 614 1.02 -9.72 8.15
C PRO A 614 0.72 -10.34 6.78
N LEU A 615 -0.51 -10.17 6.29
CA LEU A 615 -0.98 -10.78 5.03
C LEU A 615 -0.09 -10.45 3.82
N HIS A 616 0.43 -9.22 3.74
CA HIS A 616 1.23 -8.78 2.61
C HIS A 616 2.61 -9.47 2.53
N LEU A 617 3.16 -9.93 3.66
CA LEU A 617 4.36 -10.77 3.70
C LEU A 617 4.02 -12.25 3.47
N ALA A 618 2.87 -12.71 3.96
CA ALA A 618 2.46 -14.11 3.88
C ALA A 618 1.91 -14.55 2.50
N LYS A 619 1.64 -13.60 1.59
CA LYS A 619 0.98 -13.85 0.29
C LYS A 619 1.66 -14.94 -0.55
N ASP A 620 2.99 -14.95 -0.64
CA ASP A 620 3.73 -15.89 -1.50
C ASP A 620 4.04 -17.21 -0.77
N PHE A 621 3.90 -17.22 0.56
CA PHE A 621 4.24 -18.35 1.44
C PHE A 621 3.06 -19.31 1.65
N VAL A 622 1.84 -18.79 1.54
CA VAL A 622 0.59 -19.51 1.84
C VAL A 622 -0.07 -20.05 0.56
N PHE A 623 0.31 -19.53 -0.62
CA PHE A 623 -0.37 -19.82 -1.89
C PHE A 623 0.59 -20.25 -3.02
N PRO A 624 0.98 -21.55 -3.09
CA PRO A 624 1.86 -22.04 -4.15
C PRO A 624 1.12 -22.82 -5.25
N GLU A 625 1.56 -22.67 -6.50
CA GLU A 625 0.97 -23.29 -7.70
C GLU A 625 0.86 -24.82 -7.68
N ALA A 626 1.67 -25.50 -6.86
CA ALA A 626 1.88 -26.95 -6.91
C ALA A 626 0.92 -27.78 -6.04
N GLU A 627 0.27 -27.20 -5.02
CA GLU A 627 -0.67 -27.94 -4.14
C GLU A 627 -2.09 -28.07 -4.69
N ARG A 628 -2.31 -27.71 -5.95
CA ARG A 628 -3.59 -27.88 -6.68
C ARG A 628 -4.03 -29.36 -6.87
N ARG A 629 -3.34 -30.36 -6.31
CA ARG A 629 -3.50 -31.79 -6.68
C ARG A 629 -3.88 -32.78 -5.58
N GLN A 630 -3.85 -32.47 -4.28
CA GLN A 630 -3.88 -33.55 -3.26
C GLN A 630 -4.84 -33.47 -2.06
N SER A 631 -5.70 -32.46 -1.95
CA SER A 631 -6.80 -32.46 -0.96
C SER A 631 -8.14 -32.76 -1.64
N LEU A 632 -8.18 -33.93 -2.28
CA LEU A 632 -9.39 -34.63 -2.74
C LEU A 632 -9.63 -35.77 -1.76
N LEU A 633 -10.89 -36.06 -1.43
CA LEU A 633 -11.36 -36.98 -0.36
C LEU A 633 -11.22 -36.31 1.03
N VAL A 634 -12.26 -35.77 1.68
CA VAL A 634 -13.22 -36.59 2.45
C VAL A 634 -14.52 -35.83 2.88
N CYS A 635 -14.73 -34.51 2.65
CA CYS A 635 -15.95 -33.83 3.13
C CYS A 635 -16.64 -32.91 2.09
N ASN A 636 -17.98 -32.96 2.06
CA ASN A 636 -18.88 -32.28 1.11
C ASN A 636 -19.14 -30.78 1.42
N ALA A 637 -18.26 -30.10 2.14
CA ALA A 637 -18.32 -28.66 2.38
C ALA A 637 -16.90 -28.08 2.31
N PRO A 638 -16.62 -27.12 1.41
CA PRO A 638 -15.31 -26.48 1.34
C PRO A 638 -15.43 -24.96 1.36
N ALA A 639 -14.76 -24.35 2.33
CA ALA A 639 -14.21 -23.01 2.23
C ALA A 639 -12.73 -23.12 1.84
N ILE A 640 -12.13 -22.10 1.21
CA ILE A 640 -10.67 -21.97 1.03
C ILE A 640 -10.26 -20.65 1.67
N ALA A 641 -9.29 -20.73 2.58
CA ALA A 641 -8.44 -19.64 3.09
C ALA A 641 -7.61 -20.23 4.24
N PHE A 642 -6.28 -20.34 4.12
CA PHE A 642 -5.41 -20.80 5.20
C PHE A 642 -4.95 -19.60 6.05
N PRO A 643 -5.59 -19.26 7.19
CA PRO A 643 -5.06 -18.28 8.14
C PRO A 643 -3.86 -18.83 8.94
N THR A 644 -3.56 -20.13 8.81
CA THR A 644 -2.59 -20.84 9.64
C THR A 644 -1.88 -21.97 8.90
N CYS A 645 -0.59 -22.13 9.13
CA CYS A 645 0.19 -23.30 8.73
C CYS A 645 1.27 -23.61 9.77
N ALA A 646 1.73 -24.86 9.82
CA ALA A 646 2.89 -25.21 10.64
C ALA A 646 4.18 -24.87 9.88
N VAL A 647 5.11 -24.22 10.58
CA VAL A 647 6.38 -23.78 10.03
C VAL A 647 7.52 -24.09 10.96
N GLN A 648 8.72 -24.00 10.42
CA GLN A 648 9.96 -23.88 11.15
C GLN A 648 10.51 -22.48 10.93
N VAL A 649 11.25 -21.99 11.92
CA VAL A 649 11.92 -20.71 11.84
C VAL A 649 13.38 -20.86 12.19
N ARG A 650 14.22 -20.19 11.41
CA ARG A 650 15.64 -20.03 11.70
C ARG A 650 16.09 -18.63 11.30
N LYS A 651 17.17 -18.17 11.91
CA LYS A 651 17.84 -16.95 11.44
C LYS A 651 18.27 -17.12 9.98
N HIS A 652 17.98 -16.14 9.14
CA HIS A 652 18.43 -16.17 7.76
C HIS A 652 19.96 -16.13 7.73
N GLN A 653 20.56 -17.07 6.99
CA GLN A 653 21.98 -17.07 6.73
C GLN A 653 22.19 -16.94 5.23
N LYS A 654 22.67 -15.78 4.83
CA LYS A 654 23.00 -15.51 3.45
C LYS A 654 24.26 -16.31 3.05
N PRO A 655 24.26 -17.03 1.92
CA PRO A 655 25.48 -17.66 1.42
C PRO A 655 26.51 -16.58 1.07
N LYS A 656 27.80 -16.89 1.25
CA LYS A 656 28.88 -16.00 0.85
C LYS A 656 28.82 -15.74 -0.66
N GLN A 657 28.84 -14.48 -1.06
CA GLN A 657 28.76 -14.04 -2.45
C GLN A 657 29.90 -13.08 -2.82
N LYS A 658 30.17 -12.99 -4.13
CA LYS A 658 31.03 -11.98 -4.75
C LYS A 658 30.19 -10.82 -5.25
N VAL A 659 30.37 -9.65 -4.65
CA VAL A 659 29.70 -8.40 -5.02
C VAL A 659 30.68 -7.53 -5.79
N LEU A 660 30.40 -7.29 -7.07
CA LEU A 660 31.20 -6.41 -7.91
C LEU A 660 30.49 -5.07 -8.09
N ILE A 661 31.21 -3.97 -7.85
CA ILE A 661 30.69 -2.61 -7.94
C ILE A 661 31.43 -1.87 -9.06
N ILE A 662 30.69 -1.33 -10.04
CA ILE A 662 31.25 -0.52 -11.11
C ILE A 662 30.97 0.96 -10.83
N GLY A 663 32.02 1.69 -10.47
CA GLY A 663 31.98 3.10 -10.10
C GLY A 663 32.25 3.32 -8.62
N ALA A 664 32.92 4.43 -8.29
CA ALA A 664 33.34 4.78 -6.93
C ALA A 664 32.88 6.20 -6.53
N GLY A 665 31.62 6.53 -6.83
CA GLY A 665 30.97 7.77 -6.40
C GLY A 665 30.20 7.62 -5.07
N SER A 666 29.40 8.63 -4.71
CA SER A 666 28.65 8.65 -3.44
C SER A 666 27.69 7.46 -3.29
N GLY A 667 27.04 7.02 -4.36
CA GLY A 667 26.14 5.85 -4.32
C GLY A 667 26.88 4.55 -4.01
N ALA A 668 28.06 4.34 -4.61
CA ALA A 668 28.88 3.16 -4.36
C ALA A 668 29.42 3.15 -2.92
N LEU A 669 29.93 4.30 -2.44
CA LEU A 669 30.42 4.41 -1.06
C LEU A 669 29.29 4.17 -0.04
N ALA A 670 28.13 4.78 -0.26
CA ALA A 670 26.96 4.56 0.59
C ALA A 670 26.54 3.10 0.60
N PHE A 671 26.59 2.43 -0.55
CA PHE A 671 26.27 1.01 -0.66
C PHE A 671 27.25 0.18 0.15
N ILE A 672 28.56 0.37 -0.01
CA ILE A 672 29.60 -0.37 0.73
C ILE A 672 29.40 -0.20 2.24
N LYS A 673 29.28 1.05 2.71
CA LYS A 673 29.08 1.34 4.14
C LYS A 673 27.83 0.66 4.67
N LYS A 674 26.70 0.82 3.97
CA LYS A 674 25.44 0.23 4.43
C LYS A 674 25.42 -1.28 4.35
N TYR A 675 26.04 -1.85 3.33
CA TYR A 675 26.14 -3.29 3.14
C TYR A 675 26.99 -3.93 4.24
N ARG A 676 28.08 -3.29 4.65
CA ARG A 676 28.93 -3.75 5.76
C ARG A 676 28.29 -3.64 7.15
N GLU A 677 27.27 -2.80 7.33
CA GLU A 677 26.44 -2.83 8.54
C GLU A 677 25.64 -4.14 8.67
N TYR A 678 25.37 -4.84 7.55
CA TYR A 678 24.59 -6.09 7.53
C TYR A 678 25.43 -7.34 7.30
N ASN A 679 26.46 -7.27 6.45
CA ASN A 679 27.23 -8.42 6.00
C ASN A 679 28.73 -8.10 5.91
N VAL A 680 29.51 -8.79 6.75
CA VAL A 680 30.97 -8.68 6.82
C VAL A 680 31.69 -9.79 6.03
N ASP A 681 30.98 -10.82 5.60
CA ASP A 681 31.57 -12.05 5.04
C ASP A 681 31.75 -11.99 3.51
N ASP A 682 30.88 -11.28 2.78
CA ASP A 682 30.88 -11.24 1.32
C ASP A 682 32.12 -10.52 0.76
N GLU A 683 32.62 -11.01 -0.37
CA GLU A 683 33.75 -10.40 -1.09
C GLU A 683 33.25 -9.22 -1.91
N ILE A 684 33.75 -8.02 -1.64
CA ILE A 684 33.41 -6.81 -2.40
C ILE A 684 34.61 -6.39 -3.26
N THR A 685 34.38 -6.23 -4.56
CA THR A 685 35.35 -5.67 -5.50
C THR A 685 34.79 -4.41 -6.15
N VAL A 686 35.55 -3.32 -6.13
CA VAL A 686 35.13 -2.00 -6.64
C VAL A 686 36.04 -1.57 -7.77
N PHE A 687 35.46 -1.19 -8.90
CA PHE A 687 36.18 -0.64 -10.04
C PHE A 687 35.97 0.87 -10.13
N SER A 688 37.07 1.62 -10.17
CA SER A 688 37.06 3.07 -10.37
C SER A 688 37.88 3.45 -11.59
N LYS A 689 37.24 4.09 -12.57
CA LYS A 689 37.94 4.73 -13.69
C LYS A 689 38.88 5.85 -13.22
N GLU A 690 38.55 6.53 -12.11
CA GLU A 690 39.37 7.61 -11.56
C GLU A 690 40.43 7.03 -10.60
N PRO A 691 41.68 7.54 -10.62
CA PRO A 691 42.75 7.07 -9.74
C PRO A 691 42.55 7.49 -8.27
N LEU A 692 41.80 8.56 -8.02
CA LEU A 692 41.49 9.09 -6.69
C LEU A 692 39.97 9.01 -6.44
N PRO A 693 39.44 7.85 -6.02
CA PRO A 693 38.00 7.65 -5.79
C PRO A 693 37.49 8.32 -4.49
N PHE A 694 36.18 8.19 -4.23
CA PHE A 694 35.54 8.54 -2.95
C PHE A 694 35.80 9.97 -2.43
N TYR A 695 35.48 10.96 -3.26
CA TYR A 695 35.42 12.36 -2.86
C TYR A 695 34.09 13.00 -3.21
N ASN A 696 33.79 14.11 -2.53
CA ASN A 696 32.57 14.87 -2.73
C ASN A 696 32.69 15.81 -3.93
N ARG A 697 32.20 15.35 -5.08
CA ARG A 697 32.21 16.13 -6.34
C ARG A 697 31.44 17.45 -6.26
N VAL A 698 30.49 17.58 -5.33
CA VAL A 698 29.69 18.81 -5.13
C VAL A 698 30.52 19.92 -4.48
N LEU A 699 31.71 19.61 -3.96
CA LEU A 699 32.62 20.57 -3.35
C LEU A 699 33.78 20.95 -4.29
N LEU A 700 33.77 20.51 -5.56
CA LEU A 700 34.77 20.92 -6.54
C LEU A 700 34.88 22.46 -6.72
N PRO A 701 33.78 23.24 -6.68
CA PRO A 701 33.89 24.71 -6.68
C PRO A 701 34.66 25.26 -5.47
N GLU A 702 34.53 24.67 -4.28
CA GLU A 702 35.28 25.10 -3.09
C GLU A 702 36.78 24.80 -3.25
N TYR A 703 37.13 23.68 -3.92
CA TYR A 703 38.52 23.38 -4.30
C TYR A 703 39.10 24.39 -5.30
N ILE A 704 38.27 24.93 -6.22
CA ILE A 704 38.67 26.04 -7.10
C ILE A 704 38.96 27.31 -6.29
N ALA A 705 38.13 27.59 -5.27
CA ALA A 705 38.30 28.74 -4.37
C ALA A 705 39.49 28.61 -3.40
N GLY A 706 40.28 27.52 -3.48
CA GLY A 706 41.51 27.34 -2.72
C GLY A 706 41.42 26.41 -1.51
N GLU A 707 40.31 25.70 -1.33
CA GLU A 707 40.21 24.67 -0.28
C GLU A 707 41.14 23.48 -0.52
N ALA A 708 41.59 22.82 0.56
CA ALA A 708 42.51 21.68 0.45
C ALA A 708 41.79 20.41 -0.06
N TRP A 709 42.42 19.65 -0.97
CA TRP A 709 41.89 18.40 -1.51
C TRP A 709 41.42 17.41 -0.43
N GLY A 710 42.17 17.30 0.67
CA GLY A 710 41.83 16.41 1.78
C GLY A 710 40.44 16.64 2.39
N LYS A 711 39.89 17.85 2.30
CA LYS A 711 38.52 18.14 2.80
C LYS A 711 37.42 17.55 1.92
N LEU A 712 37.72 17.28 0.65
CA LEU A 712 36.76 16.69 -0.28
C LEU A 712 36.72 15.17 -0.17
N VAL A 713 37.79 14.55 0.35
CA VAL A 713 37.90 13.10 0.50
C VAL A 713 36.87 12.61 1.52
N THR A 714 36.01 11.69 1.08
CA THR A 714 34.91 11.13 1.89
C THR A 714 35.24 9.78 2.52
N LEU A 715 36.23 9.08 1.95
CA LEU A 715 36.83 7.87 2.52
C LEU A 715 38.35 7.92 2.24
N PRO A 716 39.19 8.18 3.26
CA PRO A 716 40.64 8.10 3.13
C PRO A 716 41.12 6.68 2.82
N GLU A 717 42.25 6.54 2.13
CA GLU A 717 42.82 5.23 1.78
C GLU A 717 43.14 4.37 3.01
N THR A 718 43.52 5.01 4.13
CA THR A 718 43.79 4.34 5.41
C THR A 718 42.57 3.67 6.03
N GLU A 719 41.36 4.11 5.66
CA GLU A 719 40.09 3.56 6.16
C GLU A 719 39.49 2.52 5.19
N GLU A 720 40.03 2.35 3.98
CA GLU A 720 39.52 1.37 3.00
C GLU A 720 39.61 -0.07 3.55
N GLU A 721 40.68 -0.38 4.30
CA GLU A 721 40.91 -1.70 4.90
C GLU A 721 39.83 -2.07 5.93
N GLU A 722 39.28 -1.10 6.66
CA GLU A 722 38.25 -1.32 7.69
C GLU A 722 36.95 -1.87 7.11
N PHE A 723 36.63 -1.49 5.86
CA PHE A 723 35.43 -1.95 5.17
C PHE A 723 35.63 -3.24 4.36
N GLY A 724 36.86 -3.78 4.30
CA GLY A 724 37.17 -5.08 3.71
C GLY A 724 36.72 -5.25 2.26
N PHE A 725 37.04 -4.31 1.38
CA PHE A 725 36.80 -4.42 -0.07
C PHE A 725 38.10 -4.28 -0.87
N THR A 726 38.13 -4.87 -2.06
CA THR A 726 39.25 -4.74 -3.01
C THR A 726 38.95 -3.63 -4.01
N MET A 727 39.87 -2.67 -4.17
CA MET A 727 39.70 -1.53 -5.08
C MET A 727 40.64 -1.61 -6.29
N HIS A 728 40.09 -1.49 -7.49
CA HIS A 728 40.84 -1.32 -8.74
C HIS A 728 40.77 0.15 -9.19
N LYS A 729 41.78 0.94 -8.79
CA LYS A 729 41.90 2.38 -9.08
C LYS A 729 42.44 2.62 -10.50
N GLY A 730 41.87 3.58 -11.23
CA GLY A 730 42.27 3.89 -12.60
C GLY A 730 41.87 2.84 -13.65
N VAL A 731 41.05 1.85 -13.28
CA VAL A 731 40.64 0.74 -14.14
C VAL A 731 39.14 0.85 -14.42
N SER A 732 38.76 0.86 -15.70
CA SER A 732 37.35 0.86 -16.12
C SER A 732 36.90 -0.53 -16.55
N VAL A 733 35.61 -0.83 -16.39
CA VAL A 733 34.98 -2.01 -16.98
C VAL A 733 34.51 -1.70 -18.40
N GLU A 734 34.84 -2.56 -19.35
CA GLU A 734 34.54 -2.37 -20.78
C GLU A 734 33.43 -3.31 -21.28
N TYR A 735 33.24 -4.45 -20.62
CA TYR A 735 32.24 -5.45 -21.01
C TYR A 735 31.62 -6.15 -19.81
N ILE A 736 30.32 -6.48 -19.91
CA ILE A 736 29.57 -7.27 -18.92
C ILE A 736 28.91 -8.44 -19.63
N ASN A 737 29.18 -9.67 -19.16
CA ASN A 737 28.44 -10.86 -19.55
C ASN A 737 27.47 -11.27 -18.43
N ARG A 738 26.17 -11.08 -18.66
CA ARG A 738 25.13 -11.36 -17.66
C ARG A 738 24.83 -12.85 -17.50
N GLU A 739 24.89 -13.62 -18.59
CA GLU A 739 24.57 -15.05 -18.56
C GLU A 739 25.63 -15.85 -17.79
N ARG A 740 26.91 -15.53 -18.01
CA ARG A 740 28.04 -16.18 -17.34
C ARG A 740 28.54 -15.43 -16.11
N LYS A 741 27.95 -14.28 -15.79
CA LYS A 741 28.24 -13.41 -14.64
C LYS A 741 29.73 -13.05 -14.47
N TYR A 742 30.30 -12.42 -15.49
CA TYR A 742 31.64 -11.83 -15.40
C TYR A 742 31.70 -10.47 -16.09
N VAL A 743 32.73 -9.69 -15.75
CA VAL A 743 33.09 -8.43 -16.42
C VAL A 743 34.52 -8.49 -16.97
N ILE A 744 34.80 -7.73 -18.01
CA ILE A 744 36.16 -7.54 -18.54
C ILE A 744 36.58 -6.09 -18.28
N ASP A 745 37.73 -5.91 -17.65
CA ASP A 745 38.30 -4.60 -17.37
C ASP A 745 39.16 -4.06 -18.52
N SER A 746 39.61 -2.81 -18.40
CA SER A 746 40.44 -2.12 -19.40
C SER A 746 41.85 -2.70 -19.53
N ASN A 747 42.24 -3.63 -18.66
CA ASN A 747 43.48 -4.40 -18.77
C ASN A 747 43.22 -5.78 -19.40
N HIS A 748 42.02 -6.00 -19.94
CA HIS A 748 41.55 -7.26 -20.51
C HIS A 748 41.54 -8.44 -19.53
N GLN A 749 41.39 -8.16 -18.23
CA GLN A 749 41.23 -9.20 -17.21
C GLN A 749 39.75 -9.49 -16.95
N GLU A 750 39.44 -10.77 -16.77
CA GLU A 750 38.09 -11.26 -16.46
C GLU A 750 37.88 -11.34 -14.94
N HIS A 751 36.77 -10.77 -14.47
CA HIS A 751 36.38 -10.78 -13.06
C HIS A 751 34.96 -11.33 -12.91
N THR A 752 34.81 -12.41 -12.14
CA THR A 752 33.51 -13.06 -11.90
C THR A 752 32.74 -12.39 -10.76
N TYR A 753 31.41 -12.43 -10.82
CA TYR A 753 30.54 -11.87 -9.77
C TYR A 753 29.31 -12.75 -9.54
N ASP A 754 28.75 -12.68 -8.34
CA ASP A 754 27.40 -13.22 -8.07
C ASP A 754 26.35 -12.12 -8.18
N LEU A 755 26.71 -10.92 -7.70
CA LEU A 755 25.92 -9.70 -7.71
C LEU A 755 26.72 -8.55 -8.31
N LEU A 756 26.06 -7.74 -9.13
CA LEU A 756 26.66 -6.56 -9.78
C LEU A 756 25.91 -5.30 -9.37
N VAL A 757 26.64 -4.28 -8.89
CA VAL A 757 26.08 -2.96 -8.55
C VAL A 757 26.66 -1.91 -9.48
N LEU A 758 25.79 -1.26 -10.24
CA LEU A 758 26.14 -0.20 -11.17
C LEU A 758 26.02 1.17 -10.47
N GLY A 759 27.15 1.83 -10.29
CA GLY A 759 27.29 3.14 -9.65
C GLY A 759 28.11 4.11 -10.50
N MET A 760 27.98 4.04 -11.83
CA MET A 760 28.88 4.65 -12.81
C MET A 760 28.79 6.19 -12.94
N GLY A 761 27.87 6.82 -12.19
CA GLY A 761 27.70 8.27 -12.16
C GLY A 761 27.33 8.89 -13.52
N SER A 762 27.68 10.17 -13.69
CA SER A 762 27.45 10.92 -14.93
C SER A 762 28.68 11.72 -15.35
N ARG A 763 28.75 12.04 -16.64
CA ARG A 763 29.77 12.90 -17.25
C ARG A 763 29.16 14.25 -17.64
N ALA A 764 30.01 15.28 -17.80
CA ALA A 764 29.56 16.57 -18.32
C ALA A 764 29.00 16.42 -19.75
N PHE A 765 27.91 17.10 -20.06
CA PHE A 765 27.41 17.21 -21.43
C PHE A 765 28.25 18.24 -22.20
N VAL A 766 28.87 17.81 -23.30
CA VAL A 766 29.63 18.67 -24.20
C VAL A 766 28.93 18.68 -25.56
N PRO A 767 28.51 19.86 -26.08
CA PRO A 767 27.90 19.96 -27.40
C PRO A 767 28.83 19.45 -28.52
N PRO A 768 28.30 18.84 -29.60
CA PRO A 768 29.11 18.25 -30.67
C PRO A 768 29.99 19.24 -31.44
N ASN A 769 29.64 20.52 -31.41
CA ASN A 769 30.35 21.60 -32.11
C ASN A 769 31.53 22.18 -31.30
N VAL A 770 31.80 21.68 -30.10
CA VAL A 770 32.95 22.11 -29.29
C VAL A 770 34.23 21.50 -29.88
N PRO A 771 35.28 22.31 -30.17
CA PRO A 771 36.54 21.80 -30.70
C PRO A 771 37.26 20.89 -29.69
N ASN A 772 37.64 19.68 -30.11
CA ASN A 772 38.36 18.73 -29.24
C ASN A 772 39.84 19.07 -29.02
N ASN A 773 40.45 19.88 -29.89
CA ASN A 773 41.90 20.15 -29.89
C ASN A 773 42.28 21.61 -29.53
N CYS A 774 41.32 22.42 -29.06
CA CYS A 774 41.57 23.80 -28.68
C CYS A 774 41.82 23.89 -27.16
N ALA A 775 43.01 24.35 -26.76
CA ALA A 775 43.34 24.56 -25.35
C ALA A 775 42.50 25.70 -24.75
N GLY A 776 42.21 25.62 -23.45
CA GLY A 776 41.41 26.62 -22.74
C GLY A 776 39.90 26.35 -22.70
N ILE A 777 39.43 25.21 -23.20
CA ILE A 777 38.03 24.77 -23.05
C ILE A 777 37.96 23.64 -22.00
N TYR A 778 37.14 23.82 -20.97
CA TYR A 778 37.03 22.93 -19.82
C TYR A 778 35.60 22.51 -19.54
N THR A 779 35.47 21.43 -18.79
CA THR A 779 34.23 21.06 -18.07
C THR A 779 34.59 20.94 -16.59
N ILE A 780 33.62 20.77 -15.70
CA ILE A 780 33.91 20.56 -14.27
C ILE A 780 33.06 19.39 -13.78
N ARG A 781 33.66 18.20 -13.72
CA ARG A 781 33.00 17.00 -13.20
C ARG A 781 33.92 16.06 -12.40
N SER A 782 35.22 16.10 -12.68
CA SER A 782 36.25 15.34 -11.99
C SER A 782 37.35 16.25 -11.44
N LYS A 783 38.14 15.74 -10.49
CA LYS A 783 39.33 16.43 -10.00
C LYS A 783 40.28 16.81 -11.14
N ASN A 784 40.50 15.91 -12.09
CA ASN A 784 41.39 16.15 -13.23
C ASN A 784 40.90 17.31 -14.12
N ASP A 785 39.59 17.55 -14.18
CA ASP A 785 39.08 18.73 -14.89
C ASP A 785 39.45 20.03 -14.17
N VAL A 786 39.30 20.03 -12.84
CA VAL A 786 39.63 21.20 -12.01
C VAL A 786 41.14 21.44 -11.94
N ASP A 787 41.96 20.40 -11.79
CA ASP A 787 43.42 20.56 -11.77
C ASP A 787 43.93 21.16 -13.10
N ARG A 788 43.37 20.74 -14.24
CA ARG A 788 43.71 21.30 -15.56
C ARG A 788 43.32 22.77 -15.71
N LEU A 789 42.20 23.15 -15.11
CA LEU A 789 41.72 24.53 -15.06
C LEU A 789 42.63 25.40 -14.18
N MET A 790 42.86 24.96 -12.94
CA MET A 790 43.64 25.69 -11.93
C MET A 790 45.11 25.82 -12.29
N PHE A 791 45.66 24.89 -13.07
CA PHE A 791 47.03 25.00 -13.57
C PHE A 791 47.22 26.17 -14.56
N GLN A 792 46.15 26.61 -15.24
CA GLN A 792 46.23 27.63 -16.29
C GLN A 792 45.65 28.98 -15.91
N ILE A 793 44.61 29.02 -15.06
CA ILE A 793 43.93 30.27 -14.68
C ILE A 793 44.80 31.10 -13.73
N LYS A 794 44.87 32.40 -14.01
CA LYS A 794 45.50 33.42 -13.17
C LYS A 794 44.47 34.46 -12.70
N PRO A 795 44.75 35.19 -11.61
CA PRO A 795 43.99 36.39 -11.28
C PRO A 795 43.96 37.35 -12.49
N SER A 796 42.80 37.98 -12.71
CA SER A 796 42.49 38.87 -13.84
C SER A 796 42.30 38.20 -15.22
N ASP A 797 42.42 36.87 -15.35
CA ASP A 797 42.04 36.18 -16.59
C ASP A 797 40.53 36.32 -16.87
N LYS A 798 40.16 36.36 -18.15
CA LYS A 798 38.76 36.44 -18.58
C LYS A 798 38.19 35.04 -18.80
N VAL A 799 37.19 34.64 -18.03
CA VAL A 799 36.62 33.30 -18.09
C VAL A 799 35.16 33.35 -18.51
N VAL A 800 34.83 32.62 -19.58
CA VAL A 800 33.44 32.46 -20.03
C VAL A 800 32.87 31.16 -19.46
N VAL A 801 31.78 31.24 -18.70
CA VAL A 801 31.05 30.08 -18.19
C VAL A 801 29.76 29.91 -19.01
N VAL A 802 29.60 28.76 -19.65
CA VAL A 802 28.42 28.44 -20.45
C VAL A 802 27.44 27.63 -19.62
N GLY A 803 26.26 28.19 -19.40
CA GLY A 803 25.19 27.61 -18.59
C GLY A 803 25.01 28.29 -17.24
N ALA A 804 23.77 28.28 -16.75
CA ALA A 804 23.38 28.90 -15.47
C ALA A 804 22.73 27.89 -14.51
N GLY A 805 23.23 26.65 -14.53
CA GLY A 805 22.88 25.65 -13.53
C GLY A 805 23.62 25.90 -12.21
N LEU A 806 23.23 25.15 -11.18
CA LEU A 806 23.74 25.30 -9.82
C LEU A 806 25.28 25.23 -9.75
N VAL A 807 25.88 24.18 -10.33
CA VAL A 807 27.34 24.01 -10.39
C VAL A 807 28.01 25.14 -11.18
N SER A 808 27.43 25.57 -12.30
CA SER A 808 28.01 26.62 -13.15
C SER A 808 28.08 27.96 -12.44
N LEU A 809 27.04 28.30 -11.68
CA LEU A 809 26.99 29.49 -10.85
C LEU A 809 27.99 29.42 -9.68
N GLU A 810 28.12 28.26 -9.03
CA GLU A 810 29.12 28.04 -7.98
C GLU A 810 30.54 28.16 -8.50
N VAL A 811 30.83 27.62 -9.69
CA VAL A 811 32.12 27.78 -10.37
C VAL A 811 32.38 29.24 -10.71
N ALA A 812 31.38 29.96 -11.23
CA ALA A 812 31.52 31.39 -11.52
C ALA A 812 31.87 32.19 -10.26
N GLY A 813 31.22 31.91 -9.13
CA GLY A 813 31.54 32.53 -7.85
C GLY A 813 32.95 32.18 -7.35
N ALA A 814 33.36 30.90 -7.45
CA ALA A 814 34.70 30.47 -7.04
C ALA A 814 35.82 31.10 -7.89
N LEU A 815 35.58 31.28 -9.19
CA LEU A 815 36.53 31.96 -10.09
C LEU A 815 36.63 33.46 -9.80
N GLU A 816 35.51 34.09 -9.46
CA GLU A 816 35.48 35.49 -9.03
C GLU A 816 36.26 35.68 -7.72
N GLU A 817 36.14 34.75 -6.76
CA GLU A 817 36.88 34.78 -5.49
C GLU A 817 38.41 34.67 -5.65
N ILE A 818 38.89 33.95 -6.67
CA ILE A 818 40.33 33.91 -7.01
C ILE A 818 40.76 35.08 -7.92
N GLY A 819 39.84 36.02 -8.21
CA GLY A 819 40.11 37.27 -8.90
C GLY A 819 39.97 37.24 -10.43
N ALA A 820 39.31 36.24 -11.01
CA ALA A 820 39.07 36.18 -12.46
C ALA A 820 37.87 37.05 -12.88
N HIS A 821 37.88 37.56 -14.12
CA HIS A 821 36.73 38.26 -14.70
C HIS A 821 35.79 37.25 -15.35
N VAL A 822 34.62 37.04 -14.75
CA VAL A 822 33.70 35.98 -15.17
C VAL A 822 32.55 36.53 -16.00
N THR A 823 32.27 35.88 -17.12
CA THR A 823 31.11 36.14 -17.96
C THR A 823 30.30 34.87 -18.16
N ILE A 824 29.02 34.89 -17.81
CA ILE A 824 28.09 33.78 -17.97
C ILE A 824 27.28 33.96 -19.26
N VAL A 825 27.23 32.92 -20.09
CA VAL A 825 26.38 32.86 -21.30
C VAL A 825 25.30 31.80 -21.11
N VAL A 826 24.04 32.20 -21.27
CA VAL A 826 22.86 31.38 -20.97
C VAL A 826 21.91 31.39 -22.17
N ARG A 827 21.49 30.21 -22.61
CA ARG A 827 20.51 30.06 -23.70
C ARG A 827 19.10 30.46 -23.32
N GLY A 828 18.74 30.28 -22.05
CA GLY A 828 17.43 30.64 -21.53
C GLY A 828 17.38 32.10 -21.08
N SER A 829 16.18 32.55 -20.72
CA SER A 829 15.91 33.86 -20.13
C SER A 829 16.02 33.90 -18.61
N LYS A 830 16.38 32.78 -17.97
CA LYS A 830 16.47 32.63 -16.51
C LYS A 830 17.75 31.89 -16.08
N LEU A 831 18.25 32.24 -14.91
CA LEU A 831 19.20 31.45 -14.13
C LEU A 831 18.46 30.32 -13.43
N MET A 832 19.10 29.16 -13.31
CA MET A 832 18.54 27.98 -12.64
C MET A 832 17.09 27.71 -13.06
N ASP A 833 16.86 27.64 -14.37
CA ASP A 833 15.55 27.61 -15.04
C ASP A 833 14.53 26.62 -14.47
N ARG A 834 15.00 25.47 -13.96
CA ARG A 834 14.22 24.41 -13.31
C ARG A 834 13.95 24.68 -11.83
N GLN A 835 14.86 25.39 -11.16
CA GLN A 835 14.86 25.59 -9.71
C GLN A 835 14.29 26.94 -9.27
N LEU A 836 14.26 27.95 -10.15
CA LEU A 836 13.80 29.30 -9.84
C LEU A 836 12.70 29.77 -10.79
N ASP A 837 11.78 30.58 -10.26
CA ASP A 837 10.84 31.36 -11.05
C ASP A 837 11.51 32.63 -11.62
N VAL A 838 10.74 33.42 -12.37
CA VAL A 838 11.26 34.60 -13.07
C VAL A 838 11.83 35.62 -12.09
N LEU A 839 11.07 35.98 -11.06
CA LEU A 839 11.47 37.01 -10.10
C LEU A 839 12.67 36.57 -9.26
N ALA A 840 12.70 35.31 -8.83
CA ALA A 840 13.84 34.74 -8.13
C ALA A 840 15.12 34.77 -8.97
N SER A 841 15.01 34.44 -10.27
CA SER A 841 16.13 34.53 -11.21
C SER A 841 16.61 35.97 -11.41
N GLU A 842 15.70 36.95 -11.50
CA GLU A 842 16.04 38.37 -11.63
C GLU A 842 16.85 38.86 -10.43
N LEU A 843 16.39 38.58 -9.21
CA LEU A 843 17.08 38.99 -7.99
C LEU A 843 18.48 38.36 -7.86
N LEU A 844 18.61 37.08 -8.21
CA LEU A 844 19.92 36.43 -8.26
C LEU A 844 20.84 37.05 -9.33
N THR A 845 20.28 37.46 -10.46
CA THR A 845 21.04 38.13 -11.53
C THR A 845 21.62 39.45 -11.05
N GLU A 846 20.83 40.25 -10.30
CA GLU A 846 21.31 41.49 -9.68
C GLU A 846 22.45 41.21 -8.69
N GLN A 847 22.28 40.25 -7.78
CA GLN A 847 23.32 39.87 -6.81
C GLN A 847 24.63 39.41 -7.47
N LEU A 848 24.55 38.68 -8.60
CA LEU A 848 25.75 38.24 -9.33
C LEU A 848 26.43 39.40 -10.07
N ARG A 849 25.67 40.34 -10.64
CA ARG A 849 26.24 41.55 -11.27
C ARG A 849 26.93 42.46 -10.27
N ASP A 850 26.41 42.57 -9.05
CA ASP A 850 27.05 43.30 -7.95
C ASP A 850 28.40 42.69 -7.56
N ARG A 851 28.63 41.41 -7.90
CA ARG A 851 29.92 40.71 -7.76
C ARG A 851 30.79 40.79 -9.03
N ASN A 852 30.53 41.72 -9.94
CA ASN A 852 31.24 41.86 -11.21
C ASN A 852 31.19 40.59 -12.10
N ILE A 853 30.11 39.80 -12.00
CA ILE A 853 29.86 38.67 -12.90
C ILE A 853 28.90 39.13 -13.99
N ASP A 854 29.40 39.23 -15.21
CA ASP A 854 28.59 39.60 -16.37
C ASP A 854 27.71 38.44 -16.82
N ILE A 855 26.48 38.71 -17.26
CA ILE A 855 25.52 37.67 -17.66
C ILE A 855 24.83 38.07 -18.97
N TYR A 856 24.91 37.19 -19.96
CA TYR A 856 24.23 37.27 -21.25
C TYR A 856 23.15 36.18 -21.36
N PHE A 857 21.88 36.58 -21.37
CA PHE A 857 20.73 35.70 -21.56
C PHE A 857 20.37 35.55 -23.03
N GLU A 858 19.60 34.50 -23.33
CA GLU A 858 19.07 34.20 -24.66
C GLU A 858 20.12 34.19 -25.77
N ASP A 859 21.35 33.80 -25.42
CA ASP A 859 22.48 33.79 -26.34
C ASP A 859 23.25 32.48 -26.25
N GLU A 860 23.99 32.20 -27.31
CA GLU A 860 24.83 31.01 -27.39
C GLU A 860 26.03 31.20 -28.29
N ILE A 861 27.05 30.40 -28.04
CA ILE A 861 28.28 30.41 -28.83
C ILE A 861 27.98 29.87 -30.22
N LYS A 862 28.26 30.70 -31.21
CA LYS A 862 28.22 30.34 -32.63
C LYS A 862 29.56 29.79 -33.08
N GLU A 863 30.66 30.48 -32.76
CA GLU A 863 32.02 30.14 -33.20
C GLU A 863 33.04 30.37 -32.08
N PHE A 864 34.08 29.53 -32.04
CA PHE A 864 35.23 29.67 -31.13
C PHE A 864 36.38 30.34 -31.88
N ILE A 865 37.00 31.35 -31.27
CA ILE A 865 38.10 32.10 -31.88
C ILE A 865 39.40 31.72 -31.19
N GLY A 866 40.38 31.28 -31.99
CA GLY A 866 41.69 30.81 -31.54
C GLY A 866 42.10 29.52 -32.25
N ALA A 867 43.35 29.43 -32.71
CA ALA A 867 43.86 28.26 -33.44
C ALA A 867 44.25 27.12 -32.47
N GLU A 868 45.22 27.37 -31.58
CA GLU A 868 45.72 26.39 -30.62
C GLU A 868 45.12 26.58 -29.22
N LYS A 869 44.87 27.84 -28.82
CA LYS A 869 44.24 28.22 -27.55
C LYS A 869 43.10 29.20 -27.84
N ILE A 870 42.01 29.07 -27.09
CA ILE A 870 40.89 30.02 -27.16
C ILE A 870 41.35 31.43 -26.75
N SER A 871 40.89 32.44 -27.49
CA SER A 871 41.11 33.86 -27.19
C SER A 871 39.82 34.66 -27.13
N ALA A 872 38.75 34.17 -27.76
CA ALA A 872 37.41 34.74 -27.68
C ALA A 872 36.34 33.71 -28.11
N VAL A 873 35.08 34.03 -27.80
CA VAL A 873 33.91 33.37 -28.38
C VAL A 873 33.04 34.36 -29.14
N PHE A 874 32.52 33.94 -30.29
CA PHE A 874 31.55 34.69 -31.07
C PHE A 874 30.15 34.14 -30.81
N LEU A 875 29.25 34.99 -30.34
CA LEU A 875 27.89 34.63 -29.98
C LEU A 875 26.92 34.81 -31.14
N LYS A 876 25.75 34.17 -31.06
CA LYS A 876 24.68 34.32 -32.08
C LYS A 876 24.13 35.74 -32.16
N SER A 877 24.19 36.50 -31.07
CA SER A 877 23.86 37.93 -31.06
C SER A 877 24.85 38.83 -31.81
N HIS A 878 25.87 38.24 -32.47
CA HIS A 878 26.98 38.94 -33.14
C HIS A 878 27.95 39.67 -32.19
N ARG A 879 27.96 39.31 -30.91
CA ARG A 879 28.94 39.79 -29.93
C ARG A 879 30.17 38.89 -29.91
N THR A 880 31.33 39.51 -29.75
CA THR A 880 32.59 38.80 -29.47
C THR A 880 32.98 39.02 -28.02
N ILE A 881 33.13 37.95 -27.25
CA ILE A 881 33.56 38.01 -25.84
C ILE A 881 34.99 37.48 -25.76
N PRO A 882 35.98 38.32 -25.42
CA PRO A 882 37.35 37.86 -25.21
C PRO A 882 37.43 36.98 -23.96
N CYS A 883 38.12 35.83 -24.07
CA CYS A 883 38.27 34.89 -22.97
C CYS A 883 39.58 34.10 -23.07
N ASP A 884 40.22 33.90 -21.93
CA ASP A 884 41.43 33.09 -21.77
C ASP A 884 41.10 31.62 -21.44
N ALA A 885 39.91 31.40 -20.87
CA ALA A 885 39.35 30.09 -20.58
C ALA A 885 37.82 30.08 -20.77
N LEU A 886 37.29 28.92 -21.12
CA LEU A 886 35.87 28.67 -21.26
C LEU A 886 35.46 27.40 -20.53
N ILE A 887 34.36 27.44 -19.79
CA ILE A 887 33.86 26.33 -19.00
C ILE A 887 32.45 25.96 -19.44
N TYR A 888 32.25 24.72 -19.86
CA TYR A 888 30.93 24.17 -20.16
C TYR A 888 30.29 23.54 -18.92
N GLY A 889 29.19 24.14 -18.46
CA GLY A 889 28.35 23.68 -17.36
C GLY A 889 26.87 23.61 -17.77
N VAL A 890 26.58 22.94 -18.88
CA VAL A 890 25.23 22.87 -19.49
C VAL A 890 24.46 21.59 -19.15
N GLY A 891 24.86 20.89 -18.09
CA GLY A 891 24.23 19.66 -17.59
C GLY A 891 25.12 18.43 -17.67
N THR A 892 24.58 17.28 -17.27
CA THR A 892 25.29 16.00 -17.26
C THR A 892 24.52 14.93 -18.05
N VAL A 893 25.26 13.90 -18.47
CA VAL A 893 24.74 12.70 -19.13
C VAL A 893 25.09 11.50 -18.27
N PRO A 894 24.12 10.67 -17.85
CA PRO A 894 24.40 9.47 -17.07
C PRO A 894 25.21 8.46 -17.90
N ASN A 895 26.17 7.80 -17.27
CA ASN A 895 27.03 6.81 -17.92
C ASN A 895 26.31 5.46 -17.97
N ILE A 896 25.55 5.21 -19.03
CA ILE A 896 24.70 4.01 -19.19
C ILE A 896 25.06 3.16 -20.41
N GLU A 897 26.13 3.52 -21.13
CA GLU A 897 26.57 2.83 -22.34
C GLU A 897 26.85 1.34 -22.08
N LEU A 898 27.50 1.03 -20.96
CA LEU A 898 27.81 -0.34 -20.53
C LEU A 898 26.54 -1.13 -20.15
N ALA A 899 25.55 -0.48 -19.53
CA ALA A 899 24.27 -1.11 -19.20
C ALA A 899 23.45 -1.41 -20.48
N LYS A 900 23.48 -0.49 -21.45
CA LYS A 900 22.83 -0.67 -22.76
C LYS A 900 23.48 -1.79 -23.56
N SER A 901 24.81 -1.85 -23.60
CA SER A 901 25.53 -2.87 -24.38
C SER A 901 25.34 -4.28 -23.84
N CYS A 902 25.10 -4.45 -22.53
CA CYS A 902 24.74 -5.73 -21.92
C CYS A 902 23.23 -6.02 -21.90
N GLY A 903 22.42 -5.22 -22.60
CA GLY A 903 20.99 -5.47 -22.80
C GLY A 903 20.11 -5.24 -21.57
N LEU A 904 20.52 -4.37 -20.64
CA LEU A 904 19.63 -3.91 -19.57
C LEU A 904 18.64 -2.88 -20.09
N ASP A 905 17.44 -2.85 -19.50
CA ASP A 905 16.40 -1.91 -19.89
C ASP A 905 16.81 -0.48 -19.51
N CYS A 906 17.00 0.36 -20.52
CA CYS A 906 17.48 1.73 -20.33
C CYS A 906 16.64 2.71 -21.17
N LYS A 907 16.34 3.88 -20.60
CA LYS A 907 15.81 5.04 -21.32
C LYS A 907 16.78 6.20 -21.22
N ARG A 908 16.50 7.16 -20.32
CA ARG A 908 17.40 8.26 -19.96
C ARG A 908 18.44 7.78 -18.94
N GLY A 909 18.05 6.87 -18.06
CA GLY A 909 18.90 6.10 -17.15
C GLY A 909 18.65 4.59 -17.27
N VAL A 910 19.22 3.82 -16.34
CA VAL A 910 18.94 2.40 -16.14
C VAL A 910 17.62 2.27 -15.38
N LEU A 911 16.66 1.54 -15.94
CA LEU A 911 15.36 1.34 -15.31
C LEU A 911 15.49 0.38 -14.12
N VAL A 912 14.95 0.78 -12.98
CA VAL A 912 14.92 -0.03 -11.76
C VAL A 912 13.53 -0.08 -11.13
N ASN A 913 13.27 -1.12 -10.35
CA ASN A 913 12.11 -1.23 -9.48
C ASN A 913 12.34 -0.51 -8.13
N ASP A 914 11.37 -0.61 -7.22
CA ASP A 914 11.39 0.09 -5.92
C ASP A 914 12.51 -0.39 -4.98
N VAL A 915 13.16 -1.52 -5.27
CA VAL A 915 14.31 -2.07 -4.52
C VAL A 915 15.65 -1.90 -5.25
N MET A 916 15.69 -1.00 -6.25
CA MET A 916 16.88 -0.68 -7.08
C MET A 916 17.40 -1.83 -7.95
N GLN A 917 16.61 -2.90 -8.13
CA GLN A 917 16.92 -4.00 -9.02
C GLN A 917 16.59 -3.63 -10.47
N THR A 918 17.46 -4.00 -11.40
CA THR A 918 17.30 -3.75 -12.85
C THR A 918 16.44 -4.84 -13.51
N SER A 919 16.40 -4.89 -14.86
CA SER A 919 15.78 -6.01 -15.59
C SER A 919 16.51 -7.36 -15.42
N ASP A 920 17.69 -7.37 -14.80
CA ASP A 920 18.38 -8.57 -14.35
C ASP A 920 18.31 -8.73 -12.83
N PRO A 921 17.84 -9.89 -12.30
CA PRO A 921 17.76 -10.11 -10.85
C PRO A 921 19.11 -10.02 -10.11
N SER A 922 20.22 -10.23 -10.81
CA SER A 922 21.58 -10.20 -10.24
C SER A 922 22.27 -8.84 -10.41
N VAL A 923 21.61 -7.85 -11.02
CA VAL A 923 22.18 -6.52 -11.28
C VAL A 923 21.32 -5.42 -10.69
N PHE A 924 21.96 -4.53 -9.93
CA PHE A 924 21.37 -3.39 -9.24
C PHE A 924 21.99 -2.10 -9.75
N ALA A 925 21.26 -0.98 -9.68
CA ALA A 925 21.79 0.33 -10.04
C ALA A 925 21.53 1.34 -8.92
N VAL A 926 22.52 2.17 -8.64
CA VAL A 926 22.46 3.21 -7.59
C VAL A 926 23.01 4.54 -8.11
N GLY A 927 22.62 5.63 -7.46
CA GLY A 927 23.08 6.97 -7.82
C GLY A 927 22.47 7.52 -9.11
N GLU A 928 23.23 8.36 -9.82
CA GLU A 928 22.73 9.23 -10.90
C GLU A 928 22.33 8.48 -12.19
N ILE A 929 22.72 7.22 -12.35
CA ILE A 929 22.33 6.42 -13.51
C ILE A 929 20.91 5.86 -13.37
N VAL A 930 20.32 5.93 -12.19
CA VAL A 930 19.00 5.35 -11.89
C VAL A 930 17.88 6.17 -12.51
N GLU A 931 17.01 5.47 -13.25
CA GLU A 931 15.70 5.96 -13.65
C GLU A 931 14.62 5.15 -12.93
N TRP A 932 13.95 5.77 -11.97
CA TRP A 932 12.88 5.17 -11.17
C TRP A 932 11.56 5.91 -11.45
N GLN A 933 10.52 5.17 -11.85
CA GLN A 933 9.21 5.72 -12.23
C GLN A 933 9.28 6.91 -13.23
N SER A 934 10.15 6.79 -14.24
CA SER A 934 10.44 7.85 -15.25
C SER A 934 11.06 9.14 -14.69
N GLN A 935 11.53 9.11 -13.44
CA GLN A 935 12.24 10.20 -12.77
C GLN A 935 13.71 9.83 -12.57
N MET A 936 14.58 10.84 -12.58
CA MET A 936 16.01 10.69 -12.27
C MET A 936 16.40 11.76 -11.25
N PHE A 937 17.18 11.36 -10.26
CA PHE A 937 17.60 12.23 -9.16
C PHE A 937 19.11 12.42 -9.19
N GLY A 938 19.55 13.63 -9.55
CA GLY A 938 20.97 14.01 -9.63
C GLY A 938 21.53 14.57 -8.32
N ILE A 939 21.17 13.98 -7.16
CA ILE A 939 21.54 14.49 -5.83
C ILE A 939 22.09 13.37 -4.94
N VAL A 940 23.04 13.73 -4.07
CA VAL A 940 23.72 12.77 -3.16
C VAL A 940 22.73 12.05 -2.26
N ALA A 941 21.72 12.76 -1.73
CA ALA A 941 20.69 12.16 -0.88
C ALA A 941 19.95 11.00 -1.57
N ALA A 942 19.65 11.13 -2.87
CA ALA A 942 19.01 10.05 -3.62
C ALA A 942 19.97 8.88 -3.83
N ALA A 943 21.24 9.15 -4.13
CA ALA A 943 22.25 8.10 -4.27
C ALA A 943 22.43 7.27 -2.98
N GLU A 944 22.41 7.93 -1.81
CA GLU A 944 22.45 7.25 -0.51
C GLU A 944 21.17 6.44 -0.25
N GLN A 945 19.99 6.99 -0.56
CA GLN A 945 18.73 6.26 -0.40
C GLN A 945 18.64 5.03 -1.32
N HIS A 946 19.04 5.16 -2.59
CA HIS A 946 19.15 4.03 -3.51
C HIS A 946 20.08 2.95 -2.94
N ALA A 947 21.27 3.36 -2.48
CA ALA A 947 22.23 2.46 -1.89
C ALA A 947 21.70 1.73 -0.65
N ASN A 948 21.00 2.45 0.23
CA ASN A 948 20.45 1.87 1.45
C ASN A 948 19.38 0.82 1.16
N VAL A 949 18.47 1.13 0.23
CA VAL A 949 17.42 0.21 -0.23
C VAL A 949 18.02 -1.03 -0.89
N ALA A 950 18.99 -0.85 -1.80
CA ALA A 950 19.67 -1.97 -2.46
C ALA A 950 20.42 -2.87 -1.45
N ALA A 951 21.14 -2.27 -0.50
CA ALA A 951 21.88 -3.01 0.52
C ALA A 951 20.95 -3.78 1.48
N ALA A 952 19.82 -3.19 1.87
CA ALA A 952 18.81 -3.86 2.70
C ALA A 952 18.20 -5.06 1.97
N PHE A 953 17.76 -4.86 0.73
CA PHE A 953 17.17 -5.92 -0.10
C PHE A 953 18.12 -7.10 -0.32
N LEU A 954 19.40 -6.82 -0.64
CA LEU A 954 20.42 -7.85 -0.86
C LEU A 954 20.78 -8.64 0.41
N ASN A 955 20.40 -8.15 1.59
CA ASN A 955 20.54 -8.84 2.88
C ASN A 955 19.21 -9.43 3.39
N GLY A 956 18.17 -9.47 2.54
CA GLY A 956 16.90 -10.14 2.81
C GLY A 956 15.79 -9.24 3.37
N ASP A 957 16.02 -7.93 3.53
CA ASP A 957 15.01 -6.96 3.95
C ASP A 957 14.31 -6.33 2.73
N ALA A 958 13.23 -6.96 2.27
CA ALA A 958 12.42 -6.46 1.15
C ALA A 958 11.39 -5.38 1.55
N THR A 959 11.35 -5.00 2.83
CA THR A 959 10.38 -4.00 3.34
C THR A 959 10.84 -2.57 3.05
N GLN A 960 12.15 -2.36 2.93
CA GLN A 960 12.72 -1.07 2.58
C GLN A 960 12.60 -0.83 1.08
N VAL A 961 11.70 0.09 0.70
CA VAL A 961 11.46 0.48 -0.69
C VAL A 961 11.76 1.96 -0.90
N TYR A 962 12.22 2.30 -2.09
CA TYR A 962 12.47 3.68 -2.49
C TYR A 962 11.15 4.37 -2.90
N ASN A 963 10.88 5.53 -2.31
CA ASN A 963 9.64 6.30 -2.55
C ASN A 963 9.87 7.62 -3.30
N GLY A 964 11.06 7.81 -3.89
CA GLY A 964 11.48 9.09 -4.44
C GLY A 964 12.15 9.99 -3.41
N THR A 965 13.04 10.87 -3.87
CA THR A 965 13.77 11.81 -3.00
C THR A 965 13.24 13.22 -3.18
N LEU A 966 12.90 13.88 -2.06
CA LEU A 966 12.60 15.32 -2.07
C LEU A 966 13.84 16.11 -2.49
N SER A 967 13.75 16.78 -3.64
CA SER A 967 14.84 17.57 -4.20
C SER A 967 14.92 18.93 -3.50
N ALA A 968 16.04 19.17 -2.81
CA ALA A 968 16.40 20.45 -2.20
C ALA A 968 17.72 20.94 -2.79
N ASN A 969 17.72 22.17 -3.30
CA ASN A 969 18.82 22.79 -4.01
C ASN A 969 19.24 24.05 -3.25
N ILE A 970 20.51 24.17 -2.89
CA ILE A 970 21.06 25.34 -2.19
C ILE A 970 22.27 25.82 -2.99
N LEU A 971 22.24 27.08 -3.42
CA LEU A 971 23.34 27.68 -4.17
C LEU A 971 24.44 28.13 -3.19
N LYS A 972 25.67 27.68 -3.39
CA LYS A 972 26.82 27.98 -2.52
C LYS A 972 27.70 29.09 -3.06
N VAL A 973 27.09 30.16 -3.56
CA VAL A 973 27.81 31.38 -3.93
C VAL A 973 27.71 32.34 -2.75
N PRO A 974 28.82 32.74 -2.10
CA PRO A 974 28.78 33.61 -0.92
C PRO A 974 27.90 34.87 -1.13
N GLY A 975 27.11 35.25 -0.13
CA GLY A 975 26.26 36.45 -0.19
C GLY A 975 24.98 36.34 -1.03
N THR A 976 24.74 35.27 -1.80
CA THR A 976 23.51 35.13 -2.62
C THR A 976 22.33 34.51 -1.86
N ASN A 977 22.59 33.67 -0.84
CA ASN A 977 21.57 33.03 0.02
C ASN A 977 20.34 32.49 -0.76
N VAL A 978 20.56 31.68 -1.81
CA VAL A 978 19.48 31.12 -2.63
C VAL A 978 19.25 29.63 -2.34
N CYS A 979 17.99 29.25 -2.16
CA CYS A 979 17.60 27.84 -2.17
C CYS A 979 16.19 27.61 -2.72
N SER A 980 15.96 26.41 -3.25
CA SER A 980 14.65 25.95 -3.65
C SER A 980 14.43 24.48 -3.30
N ILE A 981 13.17 24.12 -3.07
CA ILE A 981 12.79 22.79 -2.62
C ILE A 981 11.40 22.44 -3.16
N GLY A 982 11.20 21.19 -3.60
CA GLY A 982 9.91 20.76 -4.15
C GLY A 982 9.54 21.51 -5.44
N LEU A 983 8.25 21.86 -5.56
CA LEU A 983 7.74 22.62 -6.70
C LEU A 983 8.21 24.08 -6.69
N THR A 984 8.48 24.62 -7.87
CA THR A 984 8.89 26.02 -8.07
C THR A 984 7.76 26.88 -8.64
N GLN A 985 6.77 26.23 -9.27
CA GLN A 985 5.55 26.85 -9.77
C GLN A 985 4.36 25.93 -9.49
N ALA A 986 3.21 26.52 -9.15
CA ALA A 986 1.96 25.78 -9.10
C ALA A 986 1.58 25.30 -10.52
N PRO A 987 1.02 24.09 -10.67
CA PRO A 987 0.43 23.66 -11.94
C PRO A 987 -0.59 24.69 -12.44
N PRO A 988 -0.57 25.04 -13.74
CA PRO A 988 -1.55 25.97 -14.30
C PRO A 988 -2.96 25.40 -14.19
N ASP A 989 -3.94 26.28 -13.95
CA ASP A 989 -5.38 25.98 -13.90
C ASP A 989 -5.85 25.03 -12.77
N ASP A 990 -5.02 24.78 -11.75
CA ASP A 990 -5.40 24.02 -10.56
C ASP A 990 -5.62 24.93 -9.34
N ALA A 991 -6.91 25.22 -9.07
CA ALA A 991 -7.32 26.09 -7.96
C ALA A 991 -7.06 25.50 -6.55
N GLU A 992 -6.67 24.22 -6.45
CA GLU A 992 -6.29 23.62 -5.17
C GLU A 992 -4.88 24.04 -4.71
N TYR A 993 -4.06 24.55 -5.64
CA TYR A 993 -2.75 25.11 -5.32
C TYR A 993 -2.88 26.57 -4.90
N GLN A 994 -2.18 26.92 -3.83
CA GLN A 994 -2.14 28.26 -3.26
C GLN A 994 -0.70 28.72 -3.19
N GLU A 995 -0.43 29.95 -3.58
CA GLU A 995 0.90 30.53 -3.49
C GLU A 995 0.93 31.63 -2.42
N ILE A 996 1.92 31.59 -1.53
CA ILE A 996 2.26 32.68 -0.61
C ILE A 996 3.57 33.27 -1.10
N VAL A 997 3.57 34.56 -1.42
CA VAL A 997 4.73 35.26 -1.97
C VAL A 997 5.04 36.49 -1.11
N PHE A 998 6.29 36.62 -0.68
CA PHE A 998 6.83 37.78 0.00
C PHE A 998 8.06 38.28 -0.77
N VAL A 999 8.12 39.58 -1.02
CA VAL A 999 9.16 40.21 -1.84
C VAL A 999 9.60 41.52 -1.20
N ASP A 1000 10.90 41.67 -0.97
CA ASP A 1000 11.56 42.95 -0.74
C ASP A 1000 12.71 43.10 -1.74
N LYS A 1001 12.44 43.83 -2.83
CA LYS A 1001 13.41 44.02 -3.92
C LYS A 1001 14.65 44.79 -3.47
N LYS A 1002 14.52 45.73 -2.52
CA LYS A 1002 15.65 46.57 -2.09
C LYS A 1002 16.71 45.76 -1.35
N TYR A 1003 16.28 44.77 -0.57
CA TYR A 1003 17.15 43.90 0.20
C TYR A 1003 17.38 42.54 -0.48
N HIS A 1004 16.98 42.39 -1.75
CA HIS A 1004 16.99 41.13 -2.49
C HIS A 1004 16.39 39.94 -1.70
N PHE A 1005 15.33 40.20 -0.95
CA PHE A 1005 14.63 39.17 -0.19
C PHE A 1005 13.45 38.64 -0.99
N TYR A 1006 13.38 37.33 -1.19
CA TYR A 1006 12.27 36.67 -1.85
C TYR A 1006 11.91 35.37 -1.16
N LYS A 1007 10.63 35.20 -0.85
CA LYS A 1007 10.09 33.94 -0.34
C LYS A 1007 8.82 33.59 -1.10
N LYS A 1008 8.82 32.44 -1.74
CA LYS A 1008 7.63 31.82 -2.33
C LYS A 1008 7.39 30.47 -1.69
N CYS A 1009 6.15 30.20 -1.29
CA CYS A 1009 5.70 28.91 -0.78
C CYS A 1009 4.47 28.46 -1.57
N ILE A 1010 4.47 27.22 -2.02
CA ILE A 1010 3.38 26.60 -2.77
C ILE A 1010 2.73 25.57 -1.86
N ILE A 1011 1.43 25.72 -1.65
CA ILE A 1011 0.63 24.91 -0.75
C ILE A 1011 -0.42 24.17 -1.57
N HIS A 1012 -0.57 22.87 -1.33
CA HIS A 1012 -1.63 22.06 -1.92
C HIS A 1012 -2.27 21.23 -0.81
N LYS A 1013 -3.60 21.27 -0.69
CA LYS A 1013 -4.37 20.51 0.33
C LYS A 1013 -3.84 20.67 1.76
N ASP A 1014 -3.61 21.92 2.17
CA ASP A 1014 -3.04 22.30 3.48
C ASP A 1014 -1.62 21.75 3.75
N ARG A 1015 -0.85 21.43 2.70
CA ARG A 1015 0.52 20.91 2.80
C ARG A 1015 1.46 21.76 1.98
N LEU A 1016 2.65 22.04 2.49
CA LEU A 1016 3.69 22.68 1.71
C LEU A 1016 4.21 21.67 0.68
N VAL A 1017 4.22 22.03 -0.59
CA VAL A 1017 4.67 21.17 -1.70
C VAL A 1017 5.84 21.77 -2.49
N GLY A 1018 6.19 23.01 -2.18
CA GLY A 1018 7.33 23.67 -2.79
C GLY A 1018 7.66 25.02 -2.15
N ALA A 1019 8.92 25.43 -2.22
CA ALA A 1019 9.36 26.75 -1.77
C ALA A 1019 10.61 27.25 -2.51
N ILE A 1020 10.72 28.57 -2.64
CA ILE A 1020 11.90 29.30 -3.12
C ILE A 1020 12.23 30.37 -2.08
N LEU A 1021 13.50 30.45 -1.68
CA LEU A 1021 14.02 31.44 -0.74
C LEU A 1021 15.27 32.13 -1.32
N ILE A 1022 15.31 33.46 -1.24
CA ILE A 1022 16.46 34.32 -1.57
C ILE A 1022 16.65 35.34 -0.45
N GLY A 1023 17.90 35.60 -0.10
CA GLY A 1023 18.29 36.58 0.91
C GLY A 1023 18.31 35.98 2.32
N ASP A 1024 17.31 35.17 2.67
CA ASP A 1024 17.25 34.39 3.90
C ASP A 1024 16.77 32.96 3.64
N LYS A 1025 17.59 31.99 4.06
CA LYS A 1025 17.32 30.55 3.93
C LYS A 1025 17.04 29.87 5.28
N SER A 1026 16.89 30.61 6.37
CA SER A 1026 16.75 30.07 7.73
C SER A 1026 15.61 29.06 7.88
N GLU A 1027 14.49 29.26 7.17
CA GLU A 1027 13.29 28.41 7.23
C GLU A 1027 13.37 27.12 6.36
N ILE A 1028 14.41 26.95 5.54
CA ILE A 1028 14.47 25.85 4.57
C ILE A 1028 14.42 24.45 5.21
N MET A 1029 14.90 24.35 6.46
CA MET A 1029 14.90 23.09 7.21
C MET A 1029 13.51 22.70 7.71
N ASP A 1030 12.77 23.67 8.23
CA ASP A 1030 11.37 23.45 8.63
C ASP A 1030 10.53 23.07 7.41
N PHE A 1031 10.74 23.76 6.29
CA PHE A 1031 10.02 23.46 5.04
C PHE A 1031 10.34 22.05 4.52
N LYS A 1032 11.62 21.66 4.56
CA LYS A 1032 12.04 20.31 4.17
C LYS A 1032 11.41 19.24 5.06
N ASP A 1033 11.39 19.47 6.38
CA ASP A 1033 10.78 18.53 7.34
C ASP A 1033 9.28 18.38 7.11
N TRP A 1034 8.56 19.49 6.88
CA TRP A 1034 7.13 19.46 6.63
C TRP A 1034 6.78 18.75 5.33
N MET A 1035 7.58 18.93 4.27
CA MET A 1035 7.41 18.24 2.99
C MET A 1035 7.80 16.76 3.07
N ALA A 1036 8.94 16.44 3.67
CA ALA A 1036 9.44 15.06 3.72
C ALA A 1036 8.56 14.14 4.57
N ASN A 1037 7.96 14.67 5.64
CA ASN A 1037 7.06 13.92 6.52
C ASN A 1037 5.59 14.05 6.14
N ASP A 1038 5.27 14.77 5.06
CA ASP A 1038 3.91 15.07 4.62
C ASP A 1038 3.05 15.56 5.81
N LEU A 1039 3.41 16.71 6.39
CA LEU A 1039 2.70 17.28 7.54
C LEU A 1039 1.64 18.31 7.10
N PRO A 1040 0.41 18.26 7.65
CA PRO A 1040 -0.53 19.36 7.48
C PRO A 1040 -0.01 20.63 8.15
N LEU A 1041 -0.24 21.76 7.49
CA LEU A 1041 0.23 23.06 7.94
C LEU A 1041 -0.55 23.52 9.17
N GLY A 1042 -1.89 23.55 9.14
CA GLY A 1042 -2.69 24.05 10.27
C GLY A 1042 -2.15 25.40 10.80
N GLU A 1043 -1.84 25.49 12.10
CA GLU A 1043 -1.22 26.69 12.70
C GLU A 1043 0.18 27.03 12.16
N LYS A 1044 0.90 26.06 11.57
CA LYS A 1044 2.21 26.30 10.92
C LYS A 1044 2.08 27.23 9.71
N ARG A 1045 0.88 27.34 9.12
CA ARG A 1045 0.64 28.26 8.01
C ARG A 1045 0.89 29.72 8.40
N ASP A 1046 0.52 30.11 9.63
CA ASP A 1046 0.79 31.46 10.13
C ASP A 1046 2.29 31.71 10.37
N LYS A 1047 3.06 30.64 10.60
CA LYS A 1047 4.53 30.71 10.74
C LYS A 1047 5.20 31.10 9.43
N ILE A 1048 4.71 30.59 8.29
CA ILE A 1048 5.17 30.99 6.95
C ILE A 1048 5.05 32.51 6.77
N PHE A 1049 4.01 33.14 7.32
CA PHE A 1049 3.83 34.60 7.22
C PHE A 1049 4.68 35.40 8.20
N ARG A 1050 4.87 34.92 9.44
CA ARG A 1050 5.47 35.73 10.51
C ARG A 1050 6.99 35.59 10.63
N GLY A 1051 7.56 34.45 10.21
CA GLY A 1051 8.98 34.12 10.38
C GLY A 1051 9.40 34.01 11.85
N GLU A 1052 10.13 32.96 12.22
CA GLU A 1052 10.90 32.98 13.48
C GLU A 1052 12.34 33.35 13.13
N GLY A 1053 12.82 34.48 13.64
CA GLY A 1053 14.23 34.85 13.56
C GLY A 1053 15.10 33.92 14.39
N LYS A 1054 15.38 32.71 13.91
CA LYS A 1054 16.45 31.87 14.46
C LYS A 1054 17.77 32.36 13.87
N VAL A 1055 18.56 33.05 14.69
CA VAL A 1055 19.95 33.40 14.36
C VAL A 1055 20.76 32.10 14.35
N SER A 1056 21.35 31.75 13.21
CA SER A 1056 22.25 30.58 13.12
C SER A 1056 23.48 30.80 14.00
N GLU A 1057 23.87 29.80 14.78
CA GLU A 1057 25.12 29.85 15.54
C GLU A 1057 26.31 30.08 14.59
N PRO A 1058 27.30 30.92 14.95
CA PRO A 1058 28.48 31.14 14.12
C PRO A 1058 29.30 29.84 13.96
N VAL A 1059 29.88 29.66 12.76
CA VAL A 1059 30.76 28.53 12.43
C VAL A 1059 31.95 28.51 13.38
N LYS A 1060 32.14 27.40 14.11
CA LYS A 1060 33.31 27.15 14.96
C LYS A 1060 34.16 26.04 14.36
N GLY A 1061 35.46 26.28 14.23
CA GLY A 1061 36.40 25.31 13.65
C GLY A 1061 36.26 25.17 12.14
N ALA A 1062 36.78 24.07 11.58
CA ALA A 1062 36.73 23.82 10.13
C ALA A 1062 35.29 23.65 9.65
N LEU A 1063 34.93 24.26 8.51
CA LEU A 1063 33.59 24.12 7.94
C LEU A 1063 33.31 22.65 7.54
N VAL A 1064 32.20 22.10 8.02
CA VAL A 1064 31.74 20.73 7.72
C VAL A 1064 30.48 20.76 6.86
N CYS A 1065 29.53 21.64 7.16
CA CYS A 1065 28.31 21.83 6.37
C CYS A 1065 28.26 23.24 5.78
N SER A 1066 28.57 23.36 4.49
CA SER A 1066 28.40 24.63 3.75
C SER A 1066 26.94 25.06 3.61
N CYS A 1067 26.02 24.09 3.44
CA CYS A 1067 24.58 24.34 3.26
C CYS A 1067 23.95 25.09 4.47
N ASN A 1068 24.35 24.75 5.69
CA ASN A 1068 23.82 25.32 6.94
C ASN A 1068 24.89 26.04 7.78
N SER A 1069 26.06 26.31 7.21
CA SER A 1069 27.17 26.98 7.89
C SER A 1069 27.51 26.37 9.25
N VAL A 1070 27.78 25.06 9.28
CA VAL A 1070 28.15 24.32 10.51
C VAL A 1070 29.61 23.90 10.45
N GLY A 1071 30.40 24.24 11.47
CA GLY A 1071 31.79 23.80 11.61
C GLY A 1071 31.97 22.58 12.52
N GLU A 1072 33.13 21.96 12.45
CA GLU A 1072 33.53 20.81 13.27
C GLU A 1072 33.43 21.12 14.77
N GLY A 1073 33.78 22.35 15.18
CA GLY A 1073 33.63 22.80 16.55
C GLY A 1073 32.17 22.87 17.02
N ASN A 1074 31.24 23.25 16.13
CA ASN A 1074 29.81 23.23 16.46
C ASN A 1074 29.30 21.79 16.70
N LEU A 1075 29.77 20.83 15.90
CA LEU A 1075 29.44 19.41 16.06
C LEU A 1075 29.99 18.87 17.39
N ILE A 1076 31.28 19.11 17.67
CA ILE A 1076 31.94 18.65 18.90
C ILE A 1076 31.25 19.22 20.15
N ASP A 1077 30.89 20.51 20.15
CA ASP A 1077 30.18 21.14 21.27
C ASP A 1077 28.84 20.43 21.56
N LYS A 1078 28.08 20.07 20.51
CA LYS A 1078 26.81 19.35 20.67
C LYS A 1078 26.98 17.89 21.11
N ILE A 1079 28.02 17.22 20.62
CA ILE A 1079 28.35 15.85 21.06
C ILE A 1079 28.69 15.86 22.55
N LYS A 1080 29.53 16.80 23.00
CA LYS A 1080 29.87 17.00 24.42
C LYS A 1080 28.66 17.33 25.29
N SER A 1081 27.63 17.96 24.74
CA SER A 1081 26.37 18.24 25.44
C SER A 1081 25.43 17.02 25.58
N GLY A 1082 25.85 15.83 25.14
CA GLY A 1082 25.11 14.57 25.31
C GLY A 1082 24.45 14.04 24.04
N CYS A 1083 24.75 14.60 22.87
CA CYS A 1083 24.18 14.14 21.60
C CYS A 1083 25.01 12.99 21.01
N THR A 1084 24.57 11.75 21.21
CA THR A 1084 25.34 10.53 20.84
C THR A 1084 24.84 9.82 19.58
N ALA A 1085 23.65 10.14 19.08
CA ALA A 1085 23.10 9.53 17.88
C ALA A 1085 23.25 10.44 16.64
N PHE A 1086 23.52 9.86 15.47
CA PHE A 1086 23.72 10.61 14.22
C PHE A 1086 22.49 11.42 13.80
N ALA A 1087 21.30 10.83 13.92
CA ALA A 1087 20.04 11.50 13.59
C ALA A 1087 19.82 12.73 14.50
N ASP A 1088 20.08 12.57 15.79
CA ASP A 1088 19.95 13.65 16.77
C ASP A 1088 21.00 14.74 16.54
N LEU A 1089 22.23 14.38 16.17
CA LEU A 1089 23.28 15.34 15.89
C LEU A 1089 22.93 16.20 14.67
N CYS A 1090 22.47 15.57 13.58
CA CYS A 1090 21.99 16.28 12.39
C CYS A 1090 20.79 17.19 12.72
N LYS A 1091 19.87 16.73 13.56
CA LYS A 1091 18.68 17.48 13.99
C LYS A 1091 19.06 18.72 14.83
N ASN A 1092 20.01 18.57 15.74
CA ASN A 1092 20.40 19.63 16.68
C ASN A 1092 21.38 20.65 16.10
N THR A 1093 22.18 20.26 15.11
CA THR A 1093 23.20 21.13 14.48
C THR A 1093 22.76 21.68 13.13
N GLY A 1094 21.80 21.02 12.47
CA GLY A 1094 21.48 21.27 11.08
C GLY A 1094 22.53 20.71 10.10
N ALA A 1095 23.63 20.09 10.54
CA ALA A 1095 24.56 19.49 9.58
C ALA A 1095 23.90 18.28 8.91
N GLY A 1096 24.10 18.12 7.59
CA GLY A 1096 23.56 16.99 6.83
C GLY A 1096 22.06 17.07 6.50
N THR A 1097 21.34 18.08 6.97
CA THR A 1097 19.88 18.19 6.74
C THR A 1097 19.51 18.99 5.49
N GLY A 1098 20.39 19.84 4.95
CA GLY A 1098 20.21 20.56 3.68
C GLY A 1098 20.38 19.68 2.44
N CYS A 1099 21.49 19.88 1.73
CA CYS A 1099 21.89 19.14 0.53
C CYS A 1099 22.34 17.68 0.82
N GLY A 1100 22.55 17.30 2.08
CA GLY A 1100 22.99 15.97 2.50
C GLY A 1100 24.49 15.68 2.29
N SER A 1101 25.21 16.51 1.52
CA SER A 1101 26.57 16.22 1.07
C SER A 1101 27.63 16.07 2.18
N CYS A 1102 27.38 16.61 3.38
CA CYS A 1102 28.29 16.54 4.53
C CYS A 1102 27.96 15.40 5.51
N ARG A 1103 26.87 14.62 5.27
CA ARG A 1103 26.46 13.52 6.16
C ARG A 1103 27.56 12.51 6.45
N PRO A 1104 28.36 12.04 5.46
CA PRO A 1104 29.45 11.10 5.74
C PRO A 1104 30.45 11.67 6.74
N GLN A 1105 30.87 12.92 6.54
CA GLN A 1105 31.84 13.61 7.40
C GLN A 1105 31.28 13.85 8.81
N VAL A 1106 29.99 14.20 8.93
CA VAL A 1106 29.31 14.36 10.23
C VAL A 1106 29.30 13.03 10.99
N LYS A 1107 29.06 11.90 10.31
CA LYS A 1107 29.06 10.56 10.93
C LYS A 1107 30.46 10.20 11.45
N THR A 1108 31.50 10.42 10.63
CA THR A 1108 32.89 10.19 11.04
C THR A 1108 33.30 11.06 12.24
N ILE A 1109 32.91 12.33 12.27
CA ILE A 1109 33.20 13.23 13.42
C ILE A 1109 32.48 12.75 14.69
N LEU A 1110 31.23 12.29 14.57
CA LEU A 1110 30.48 11.72 15.69
C LEU A 1110 31.16 10.46 16.23
N GLU A 1111 31.52 9.53 15.35
CA GLU A 1111 32.20 8.29 15.72
C GLU A 1111 33.54 8.57 16.41
N ARG A 1112 34.36 9.47 15.85
CA ARG A 1112 35.66 9.86 16.44
C ARG A 1112 35.52 10.54 17.80
N ALA A 1113 34.46 11.31 18.03
CA ALA A 1113 34.27 12.07 19.26
C ALA A 1113 33.60 11.28 20.39
N LEU A 1114 33.03 10.10 20.08
CA LEU A 1114 32.44 9.17 21.06
C LEU A 1114 33.41 8.10 21.56
N VAL A 1115 34.58 7.98 20.92
CA VAL A 1115 35.75 7.22 21.38
C VAL A 1115 36.57 8.11 22.31
#